data_AF-A0A6C2U2H2-F1
#
_entry.id   AF-A0A6C2U2H2-F1
#
_cell.length_a   1.000
_cell.length_b   1.000
_cell.length_c   1.000
_cell.angle_alpha   90.00
_cell.angle_beta   90.00
_cell.angle_gamma   90.00
#
_symmetry.space_group_name_H-M   'P 1'
#
loop_
_entity.id
_entity.type
_entity.pdbx_description
1 polymer ?
#
loop_
_entity_poly.entity_id
_entity_poly.type
_entity_poly.pdbx_seq_one_letter_code
_entity_poly.pdbx_strand_id
1 'polypeptide(L)'
;MNRTFVAMAAVVALNAAGALVSQDENVGAADAAGWLKASSWSNDQVPSPGNDYINNVSGRDTRTPQGSIEGNPVFLGDSLTIDNGAVLKFKHTGVCTASNLTITAGSSLQNGGSSGSLAGNLALTGAGTVTFNPSYHNRKTTVSAWVTADAAIHTIAVNNSGEFTAATECGFTFSNPSNTFAGTWDVQNCYLKGNGLGAGSFIVGTQGYLDIDGAYHNPVGSLDCNGVIKLDEDLTFQSATIRGVGLASGTHNATNLITDLGIDASALADGLASAGTITVLSDPPVSHSEFTFNSDATPATLILNGVNRMGSSSDDGFYLRTFDGQNYSETMLGHASFSGDRMTVSESAGSLPSFTFRIDAYPRHVSIHLVDTEGIGANDRQYGMRLRLISNALVWMKSLDDVVDADTDEDDAWQDIYWKYPWAAEADGTKGGVALYDGTLDGAELDACLASIWANEPIPHPAGQPSWTEADVLAWVAQYRAKLGAMSQVQFEATNLADLYTLTDTVAFPAGVKRVYMHTATWRGEYWPNYNSITNVNTEVFPNGKADLVAYTEYLAASNIMIRLHNVGIPVGENDAEFLVPTVDRRLDCWGGGTLEVPISSSDTRIRLRVNEGVNLPVYIGSAMHFDYVRIGEEIVRVGSFERTEEEVWVLEGCTRGLGATDALSHAAGEDWAGLLSPWTSGVYGPNYDLDQPDSLMDDLAFRHASFLNDLFVASGGGHLHIDGGNSHDNTPWSGRDYYDRVYSYLEYPVTSSRVGRSIAANFEQSFSGVRDDMTYNYFPLAVGIRLDEYRYKGYPATSILNTHFMAQESIMTGGRRVSLSVPMSGESFGMNELNNHGLSGEVIDLFGYWIELGSILHEDDVAYVAAVTTKTPGSNHYETDHVLVLGKNGSDEYIFTPHHVMSRTTVDDGPFYMAHQEKGGAEPMQSITSGTAIEVDNPYAAQELQFVVRVHEDASGSLVDPSIQIAGAGSLSITGTVNPGEFLQYTGGTTAKICDKNWNTLSEPTVTQSGFHVAAGNNTITATQSGGSVDIETQYIVTDAAYVLKTNDRL
;
A
#
# COMPACT_ATOMS: atom_id res chain seq x y z
N MET A 1 46.92 -17.02 -33.82
CA MET A 1 47.73 -16.90 -32.59
C MET A 1 46.77 -16.75 -31.43
N ASN A 2 46.93 -17.65 -30.46
CA ASN A 2 46.11 -17.94 -29.29
C ASN A 2 45.43 -16.76 -28.57
N ARG A 3 44.15 -16.92 -28.23
CA ARG A 3 43.70 -17.18 -26.85
C ARG A 3 42.27 -17.72 -26.82
N THR A 4 42.11 -18.73 -25.99
CA THR A 4 40.95 -19.57 -25.69
C THR A 4 40.00 -18.84 -24.73
N PHE A 5 38.70 -18.85 -25.01
CA PHE A 5 37.64 -18.75 -24.01
C PHE A 5 36.58 -19.79 -24.38
N VAL A 6 36.51 -20.88 -23.61
CA VAL A 6 35.42 -21.86 -23.64
C VAL A 6 34.41 -21.36 -22.62
N ALA A 7 33.29 -20.83 -23.08
CA ALA A 7 32.11 -20.66 -22.24
C ALA A 7 31.46 -22.05 -22.06
N MET A 8 31.35 -22.51 -20.82
CA MET A 8 30.47 -23.61 -20.45
C MET A 8 29.02 -23.14 -20.66
N ALA A 9 28.36 -23.65 -21.69
CA ALA A 9 26.91 -23.55 -21.81
C ALA A 9 26.28 -24.48 -20.77
N ALA A 10 25.64 -23.93 -19.75
CA ALA A 10 24.63 -24.64 -18.98
C ALA A 10 23.36 -24.67 -19.83
N VAL A 11 23.08 -25.82 -20.44
CA VAL A 11 21.77 -26.12 -21.02
C VAL A 11 20.82 -26.34 -19.84
N VAL A 12 20.03 -25.32 -19.48
CA VAL A 12 18.81 -25.53 -18.71
C VAL A 12 17.76 -25.96 -19.71
N ALA A 13 17.53 -27.27 -19.80
CA ALA A 13 16.34 -27.78 -20.45
C ALA A 13 15.15 -27.43 -19.54
N LEU A 14 14.22 -26.60 -20.02
CA LEU A 14 12.87 -26.57 -19.47
C LEU A 14 12.26 -27.95 -19.73
N ASN A 15 12.31 -28.83 -18.73
CA ASN A 15 11.44 -29.99 -18.69
C ASN A 15 10.02 -29.49 -18.42
N ALA A 16 9.04 -30.00 -19.18
CA ALA A 16 7.64 -29.88 -18.82
C ALA A 16 7.48 -30.31 -17.35
N ALA A 17 6.74 -29.53 -16.54
CA ALA A 17 6.52 -29.84 -15.14
C ALA A 17 6.03 -31.29 -15.01
N GLY A 18 6.78 -32.11 -14.26
CA GLY A 18 6.43 -33.51 -14.04
C GLY A 18 5.09 -33.64 -13.34
N ALA A 19 4.41 -34.78 -13.50
CA ALA A 19 3.18 -35.01 -12.74
C ALA A 19 3.52 -35.13 -11.24
N LEU A 20 2.73 -34.46 -10.38
CA LEU A 20 2.86 -34.60 -8.93
C LEU A 20 2.26 -35.96 -8.50
N VAL A 21 3.08 -36.79 -7.86
CA VAL A 21 2.74 -38.15 -7.42
C VAL A 21 2.68 -38.18 -5.88
N SER A 22 1.50 -38.46 -5.34
CA SER A 22 1.29 -38.60 -3.89
C SER A 22 1.69 -39.98 -3.38
N GLN A 23 2.22 -40.04 -2.17
CA GLN A 23 2.36 -41.30 -1.44
C GLN A 23 0.98 -41.72 -0.91
N ASP A 24 0.47 -42.88 -1.30
CA ASP A 24 -0.89 -43.34 -0.94
C ASP A 24 -0.89 -44.26 0.30
N GLU A 25 0.20 -44.98 0.54
CA GLU A 25 0.35 -45.91 1.65
C GLU A 25 1.52 -45.54 2.57
N ASN A 26 1.46 -45.92 3.84
CA ASN A 26 2.61 -45.79 4.74
C ASN A 26 3.72 -46.78 4.34
N VAL A 27 4.94 -46.29 4.09
CA VAL A 27 6.10 -47.15 3.82
C VAL A 27 6.67 -47.59 5.17
N GLY A 28 6.15 -48.70 5.70
CA GLY A 28 6.37 -49.13 7.07
C GLY A 28 7.70 -49.84 7.32
N ALA A 29 7.90 -50.29 8.56
CA ALA A 29 9.12 -51.01 8.95
C ALA A 29 9.32 -52.38 8.29
N ALA A 30 8.23 -53.01 7.86
CA ALA A 30 8.25 -54.32 7.21
C ALA A 30 8.57 -54.24 5.71
N ASP A 31 8.45 -53.05 5.10
CA ASP A 31 8.66 -52.85 3.67
C ASP A 31 10.16 -52.66 3.37
N ALA A 32 10.87 -53.76 3.14
CA ALA A 32 12.31 -53.72 2.88
C ALA A 32 12.69 -52.84 1.66
N ALA A 33 11.79 -52.77 0.67
CA ALA A 33 11.95 -51.96 -0.55
C ALA A 33 11.86 -50.44 -0.31
N GLY A 34 11.33 -49.96 0.82
CA GLY A 34 11.18 -48.53 1.08
C GLY A 34 10.39 -47.81 -0.02
N TRP A 35 10.84 -46.62 -0.41
CA TRP A 35 10.27 -45.83 -1.51
C TRP A 35 10.28 -46.53 -2.87
N LEU A 36 10.98 -47.67 -3.04
CA LEU A 36 10.97 -48.47 -4.28
C LEU A 36 9.74 -49.39 -4.36
N LYS A 37 8.82 -49.34 -3.38
CA LYS A 37 7.54 -50.03 -3.44
C LYS A 37 6.59 -49.23 -4.33
N ALA A 38 6.42 -49.68 -5.58
CA ALA A 38 5.60 -49.01 -6.58
C ALA A 38 4.15 -48.73 -6.11
N SER A 39 3.54 -49.68 -5.40
CA SER A 39 2.17 -49.54 -4.87
C SER A 39 2.02 -48.54 -3.73
N SER A 40 3.09 -47.89 -3.29
CA SER A 40 3.03 -46.83 -2.27
C SER A 40 2.81 -45.44 -2.88
N TRP A 41 2.84 -45.32 -4.22
CA TRP A 41 2.70 -44.08 -4.96
C TRP A 41 1.44 -44.10 -5.82
N SER A 42 0.78 -42.96 -6.00
CA SER A 42 -0.52 -42.86 -6.68
C SER A 42 -0.52 -43.20 -8.18
N ASN A 43 0.67 -43.32 -8.77
CA ASN A 43 0.84 -43.78 -10.14
C ASN A 43 1.19 -45.28 -10.25
N ASP A 44 1.23 -46.01 -9.12
CA ASP A 44 1.64 -47.42 -9.04
C ASP A 44 3.02 -47.69 -9.69
N GLN A 45 3.93 -46.70 -9.71
CA GLN A 45 5.29 -46.81 -10.23
C GLN A 45 6.32 -46.51 -9.14
N VAL A 46 7.53 -47.04 -9.31
CA VAL A 46 8.68 -46.61 -8.49
C VAL A 46 9.07 -45.17 -8.83
N PRO A 47 9.70 -44.43 -7.91
CA PRO A 47 10.24 -43.10 -8.21
C PRO A 47 11.10 -43.10 -9.47
N SER A 48 10.81 -42.20 -10.41
CA SER A 48 11.49 -42.10 -11.70
C SER A 48 11.58 -40.65 -12.18
N PRO A 49 12.55 -40.30 -13.04
CA PRO A 49 12.70 -38.94 -13.56
C PRO A 49 11.43 -38.46 -14.30
N GLY A 50 11.20 -37.15 -14.30
CA GLY A 50 10.03 -36.53 -14.92
C GLY A 50 8.77 -36.47 -14.04
N ASN A 51 8.88 -36.81 -12.76
CA ASN A 51 7.78 -36.69 -11.78
C ASN A 51 8.30 -36.12 -10.46
N ASP A 52 7.46 -35.31 -9.81
CA ASP A 52 7.66 -34.81 -8.46
C ASP A 52 6.88 -35.67 -7.47
N TYR A 53 7.44 -35.96 -6.31
CA TYR A 53 6.83 -36.87 -5.34
C TYR A 53 6.55 -36.16 -4.02
N ILE A 54 5.41 -36.46 -3.40
CA ILE A 54 5.03 -35.84 -2.13
C ILE A 54 4.45 -36.84 -1.12
N ASN A 55 4.86 -36.70 0.13
CA ASN A 55 4.16 -37.26 1.28
C ASN A 55 3.67 -36.10 2.16
N ASN A 56 2.36 -35.83 2.12
CA ASN A 56 1.69 -34.74 2.83
C ASN A 56 0.67 -35.25 3.86
N VAL A 57 0.90 -36.45 4.41
CA VAL A 57 0.01 -37.03 5.41
C VAL A 57 0.70 -37.10 6.76
N SER A 58 0.13 -36.40 7.74
CA SER A 58 0.65 -36.31 9.10
C SER A 58 0.96 -37.68 9.72
N GLY A 59 2.18 -37.82 10.23
CA GLY A 59 2.67 -39.06 10.84
C GLY A 59 2.98 -40.20 9.87
N ARG A 60 2.81 -40.02 8.56
CA ARG A 60 3.15 -41.03 7.55
C ARG A 60 4.65 -41.07 7.30
N ASP A 61 5.23 -42.26 7.35
CA ASP A 61 6.64 -42.49 7.04
C ASP A 61 6.84 -42.67 5.53
N THR A 62 7.80 -41.92 4.98
CA THR A 62 8.52 -42.25 3.75
C THR A 62 9.86 -42.87 4.16
N ARG A 63 10.07 -44.16 3.92
CA ARG A 63 11.33 -44.83 4.27
C ARG A 63 12.22 -45.03 3.07
N THR A 64 13.51 -44.79 3.26
CA THR A 64 14.52 -45.25 2.30
C THR A 64 14.57 -46.79 2.29
N PRO A 65 14.99 -47.41 1.18
CA PRO A 65 15.24 -48.85 1.11
C PRO A 65 16.14 -49.33 2.25
N GLN A 66 15.87 -50.53 2.76
CA GLN A 66 16.74 -51.13 3.77
C GLN A 66 18.12 -51.42 3.16
N GLY A 67 19.18 -51.36 3.98
CA GLY A 67 20.54 -51.63 3.50
C GLY A 67 20.75 -53.03 2.89
N SER A 68 19.87 -54.00 3.19
CA SER A 68 19.84 -55.33 2.54
C SER A 68 19.29 -55.31 1.12
N ILE A 69 18.54 -54.27 0.74
CA ILE A 69 18.02 -54.05 -0.62
C ILE A 69 18.95 -53.12 -1.39
N GLU A 70 19.27 -51.96 -0.81
CA GLU A 70 20.13 -50.96 -1.44
C GLU A 70 20.99 -50.27 -0.38
N GLY A 71 22.32 -50.43 -0.49
CA GLY A 71 23.26 -49.88 0.49
C GLY A 71 23.39 -48.36 0.42
N ASN A 72 23.25 -47.77 -0.78
CA ASN A 72 23.35 -46.34 -1.04
C ASN A 72 22.14 -45.86 -1.87
N PRO A 73 20.96 -45.68 -1.25
CA PRO A 73 19.74 -45.39 -1.99
C PRO A 73 19.78 -44.09 -2.78
N VAL A 74 19.27 -44.10 -4.01
CA VAL A 74 19.10 -42.89 -4.82
C VAL A 74 17.61 -42.66 -5.09
N PHE A 75 17.10 -41.49 -4.73
CA PHE A 75 15.76 -41.08 -5.14
C PHE A 75 15.80 -40.60 -6.59
N LEU A 76 15.12 -41.31 -7.49
CA LEU A 76 15.18 -41.04 -8.93
C LEU A 76 14.10 -40.07 -9.42
N GLY A 77 13.16 -39.64 -8.57
CA GLY A 77 12.22 -38.57 -8.92
C GLY A 77 12.90 -37.22 -9.03
N ASP A 78 12.27 -36.28 -9.72
CA ASP A 78 12.80 -34.92 -9.93
C ASP A 78 12.84 -34.15 -8.60
N SER A 79 11.86 -34.38 -7.72
CA SER A 79 11.87 -33.92 -6.33
C SER A 79 11.13 -34.88 -5.37
N LEU A 80 11.43 -34.75 -4.08
CA LEU A 80 10.69 -35.39 -2.99
C LEU A 80 10.33 -34.34 -1.93
N THR A 81 9.03 -34.17 -1.65
CA THR A 81 8.52 -33.24 -0.63
C THR A 81 7.92 -34.00 0.54
N ILE A 82 8.31 -33.62 1.76
CA ILE A 82 7.79 -34.15 3.03
C ILE A 82 7.06 -33.01 3.74
N ASP A 83 5.74 -33.15 3.87
CA ASP A 83 4.86 -32.06 4.27
C ASP A 83 3.80 -32.48 5.31
N ASN A 84 3.14 -31.50 5.93
CA ASN A 84 1.98 -31.68 6.81
C ASN A 84 2.25 -32.64 7.98
N GLY A 85 3.45 -32.58 8.57
CA GLY A 85 3.84 -33.46 9.68
C GLY A 85 4.24 -34.88 9.28
N ALA A 86 4.51 -35.11 7.99
CA ALA A 86 5.08 -36.36 7.50
C ALA A 86 6.55 -36.55 7.92
N VAL A 87 7.07 -37.77 7.72
CA VAL A 87 8.39 -38.17 8.19
C VAL A 87 9.20 -38.84 7.09
N LEU A 88 10.40 -38.31 6.78
CA LEU A 88 11.41 -39.05 6.03
C LEU A 88 12.28 -39.86 7.00
N LYS A 89 12.37 -41.18 6.82
CA LYS A 89 13.04 -42.07 7.78
C LYS A 89 14.09 -42.97 7.14
N PHE A 90 15.35 -42.84 7.56
CA PHE A 90 16.46 -43.60 7.01
C PHE A 90 16.52 -45.05 7.49
N LYS A 91 16.73 -46.00 6.58
CA LYS A 91 16.88 -47.44 6.86
C LYS A 91 18.07 -48.12 6.18
N HIS A 92 18.94 -47.35 5.55
CA HIS A 92 20.21 -47.81 4.99
C HIS A 92 21.37 -47.61 5.95
N THR A 93 22.54 -48.12 5.56
CA THR A 93 23.82 -47.96 6.25
C THR A 93 24.84 -47.11 5.49
N GLY A 94 24.60 -46.84 4.19
CA GLY A 94 25.44 -46.00 3.33
C GLY A 94 24.89 -44.59 3.14
N VAL A 95 25.19 -43.97 2.00
CA VAL A 95 24.74 -42.62 1.63
C VAL A 95 23.46 -42.71 0.81
N CYS A 96 22.41 -42.04 1.29
CA CYS A 96 21.20 -41.78 0.53
C CYS A 96 21.34 -40.45 -0.22
N THR A 97 21.01 -40.44 -1.50
CA THR A 97 21.04 -39.23 -2.34
C THR A 97 19.63 -38.88 -2.78
N ALA A 98 19.19 -37.66 -2.49
CA ALA A 98 17.99 -37.05 -3.04
C ALA A 98 18.37 -35.68 -3.62
N SER A 99 18.28 -35.52 -4.94
CA SER A 99 18.79 -34.33 -5.62
C SER A 99 18.06 -33.06 -5.21
N ASN A 100 16.72 -33.13 -5.06
CA ASN A 100 15.87 -32.00 -4.65
C ASN A 100 14.87 -32.49 -3.57
N LEU A 101 15.32 -32.51 -2.31
CA LEU A 101 14.49 -32.86 -1.17
C LEU A 101 13.95 -31.59 -0.50
N THR A 102 12.64 -31.53 -0.29
CA THR A 102 11.99 -30.45 0.46
C THR A 102 11.36 -31.02 1.74
N ILE A 103 11.59 -30.37 2.88
CA ILE A 103 10.93 -30.69 4.15
C ILE A 103 10.27 -29.41 4.68
N THR A 104 8.96 -29.43 4.85
CA THR A 104 8.23 -28.26 5.34
C THR A 104 8.21 -28.20 6.87
N ALA A 105 7.95 -27.01 7.42
CA ALA A 105 7.73 -26.82 8.85
C ALA A 105 6.66 -27.78 9.41
N GLY A 106 6.92 -28.34 10.59
CA GLY A 106 6.11 -29.37 11.24
C GLY A 106 6.47 -30.81 10.84
N SER A 107 7.18 -31.00 9.72
CA SER A 107 7.64 -32.32 9.26
C SER A 107 9.00 -32.71 9.86
N SER A 108 9.41 -33.98 9.69
CA SER A 108 10.66 -34.47 10.31
C SER A 108 11.52 -35.38 9.45
N LEU A 109 12.82 -35.32 9.72
CA LEU A 109 13.83 -36.24 9.22
C LEU A 109 14.29 -37.14 10.37
N GLN A 110 14.24 -38.45 10.16
CA GLN A 110 14.49 -39.45 11.18
C GLN A 110 15.51 -40.50 10.76
N ASN A 111 16.34 -40.94 11.70
CA ASN A 111 17.19 -42.11 11.47
C ASN A 111 16.54 -43.37 12.05
N GLY A 112 15.96 -44.21 11.20
CA GLY A 112 15.40 -45.50 11.59
C GLY A 112 16.41 -46.66 11.63
N GLY A 113 17.64 -46.49 11.14
CA GLY A 113 18.64 -47.54 10.88
C GLY A 113 19.77 -47.59 11.93
N SER A 114 20.95 -48.12 11.58
CA SER A 114 22.12 -48.12 12.50
C SER A 114 23.04 -46.91 12.28
N SER A 115 23.15 -46.38 11.06
CA SER A 115 23.86 -45.13 10.71
C SER A 115 23.49 -44.74 9.26
N GLY A 116 22.88 -43.60 9.01
CA GLY A 116 22.48 -43.19 7.65
C GLY A 116 23.09 -41.86 7.27
N SER A 117 23.43 -41.65 6.00
CA SER A 117 23.86 -40.33 5.51
C SER A 117 22.92 -39.80 4.43
N LEU A 118 22.78 -38.48 4.33
CA LEU A 118 22.01 -37.79 3.30
C LEU A 118 22.92 -36.87 2.48
N ALA A 119 22.87 -37.00 1.16
CA ALA A 119 23.51 -36.14 0.17
C ALA A 119 22.49 -35.58 -0.84
N GLY A 120 22.89 -34.55 -1.59
CA GLY A 120 22.04 -33.83 -2.54
C GLY A 120 21.71 -32.41 -2.07
N ASN A 121 20.53 -31.90 -2.38
CA ASN A 121 20.03 -30.61 -1.89
C ASN A 121 18.84 -30.85 -0.96
N LEU A 122 18.83 -30.15 0.17
CA LEU A 122 17.76 -30.17 1.16
C LEU A 122 17.24 -28.74 1.37
N ALA A 123 16.05 -28.45 0.85
CA ALA A 123 15.33 -27.21 1.10
C ALA A 123 14.39 -27.38 2.31
N LEU A 124 14.46 -26.44 3.25
CA LEU A 124 13.53 -26.35 4.38
C LEU A 124 12.59 -25.17 4.14
N THR A 125 11.28 -25.41 4.10
CA THR A 125 10.31 -24.39 3.67
C THR A 125 9.11 -24.25 4.60
N GLY A 126 8.44 -23.09 4.53
CA GLY A 126 7.29 -22.78 5.38
C GLY A 126 7.67 -22.17 6.74
N ALA A 127 6.67 -21.81 7.54
CA ALA A 127 6.86 -21.09 8.79
C ALA A 127 6.90 -22.04 10.00
N GLY A 128 7.97 -21.97 10.80
CA GLY A 128 8.04 -22.70 12.08
C GLY A 128 9.28 -23.57 12.24
N THR A 129 9.09 -24.81 12.70
CA THR A 129 10.17 -25.73 13.11
C THR A 129 10.23 -26.98 12.24
N VAL A 130 11.42 -27.38 11.81
CA VAL A 130 11.67 -28.72 11.24
C VAL A 130 12.43 -29.57 12.26
N THR A 131 12.03 -30.84 12.41
CA THR A 131 12.64 -31.73 13.43
C THR A 131 13.59 -32.75 12.80
N PHE A 132 14.82 -32.82 13.32
CA PHE A 132 15.83 -33.81 13.01
C PHE A 132 15.99 -34.75 14.20
N ASN A 133 15.56 -36.00 14.05
CA ASN A 133 15.46 -36.93 15.18
C ASN A 133 16.21 -38.25 14.93
N PRO A 134 17.31 -38.54 15.66
CA PRO A 134 18.08 -39.76 15.45
C PRO A 134 17.32 -41.02 15.90
N SER A 135 16.18 -40.88 16.58
CA SER A 135 15.19 -41.89 16.96
C SER A 135 15.64 -42.98 17.95
N TYR A 136 16.94 -43.13 18.22
CA TYR A 136 17.46 -44.07 19.22
C TYR A 136 18.89 -43.68 19.65
N HIS A 137 19.28 -44.07 20.87
CA HIS A 137 20.44 -43.55 21.59
C HIS A 137 21.82 -43.90 21.01
N ASN A 138 21.94 -44.64 19.90
CA ASN A 138 23.21 -45.03 19.27
C ASN A 138 23.26 -44.76 17.75
N ARG A 139 22.41 -43.84 17.26
CA ARG A 139 22.25 -43.57 15.83
C ARG A 139 22.93 -42.27 15.43
N LYS A 140 23.88 -42.38 14.50
CA LYS A 140 24.59 -41.26 13.89
C LYS A 140 24.04 -40.99 12.50
N THR A 141 23.83 -39.72 12.19
CA THR A 141 23.39 -39.30 10.86
C THR A 141 24.29 -38.22 10.31
N THR A 142 24.84 -38.41 9.12
CA THR A 142 25.61 -37.35 8.44
C THR A 142 24.76 -36.71 7.36
N VAL A 143 24.60 -35.40 7.41
CA VAL A 143 23.95 -34.60 6.37
C VAL A 143 25.05 -33.86 5.61
N SER A 144 25.44 -34.41 4.47
CA SER A 144 26.33 -33.77 3.50
C SER A 144 25.55 -33.03 2.42
N ALA A 145 24.21 -33.10 2.44
CA ALA A 145 23.37 -32.33 1.55
C ALA A 145 23.58 -30.82 1.76
N TRP A 146 23.46 -30.04 0.68
CA TRP A 146 23.40 -28.58 0.77
C TRP A 146 22.05 -28.18 1.34
N VAL A 147 22.06 -27.62 2.55
CA VAL A 147 20.87 -27.19 3.28
C VAL A 147 20.61 -25.71 3.00
N THR A 148 19.45 -25.43 2.41
CA THR A 148 18.87 -24.09 2.29
C THR A 148 17.59 -24.03 3.10
N ALA A 149 17.27 -22.86 3.65
CA ALA A 149 16.06 -22.66 4.44
C ALA A 149 15.41 -21.33 4.09
N ASP A 150 14.08 -21.31 4.00
CA ASP A 150 13.31 -20.07 3.94
C ASP A 150 13.54 -19.24 5.21
N ALA A 151 13.44 -17.91 5.09
CA ALA A 151 13.56 -17.00 6.22
C ALA A 151 12.51 -17.27 7.33
N ALA A 152 11.40 -17.92 6.99
CA ALA A 152 10.33 -18.29 7.92
C ALA A 152 10.61 -19.59 8.72
N ILE A 153 11.68 -20.33 8.39
CA ILE A 153 12.14 -21.44 9.24
C ILE A 153 12.98 -20.86 10.37
N HIS A 154 12.33 -20.60 11.50
CA HIS A 154 12.99 -20.00 12.67
C HIS A 154 13.85 -21.02 13.43
N THR A 155 13.49 -22.32 13.37
CA THR A 155 14.12 -23.35 14.20
C THR A 155 14.34 -24.67 13.47
N ILE A 156 15.53 -25.25 13.63
CA ILE A 156 15.79 -26.68 13.39
C ILE A 156 15.95 -27.35 14.75
N ALA A 157 14.98 -28.17 15.13
CA ALA A 157 15.01 -28.93 16.38
C ALA A 157 15.75 -30.25 16.16
N VAL A 158 16.93 -30.39 16.77
CA VAL A 158 17.71 -31.63 16.78
C VAL A 158 17.45 -32.32 18.11
N ASN A 159 16.53 -33.30 18.11
CA ASN A 159 16.01 -33.88 19.35
C ASN A 159 15.85 -35.41 19.28
N ASN A 160 16.25 -36.10 20.35
CA ASN A 160 15.95 -37.51 20.59
C ASN A 160 15.01 -37.72 21.79
N SER A 161 14.08 -38.67 21.69
CA SER A 161 13.11 -38.97 22.76
C SER A 161 13.63 -39.88 23.88
N GLY A 162 14.88 -40.36 23.81
CA GLY A 162 15.52 -41.20 24.82
C GLY A 162 16.69 -40.50 25.51
N GLU A 163 17.07 -40.97 26.71
CA GLU A 163 18.21 -40.44 27.45
C GLU A 163 19.50 -40.49 26.60
N PHE A 164 20.14 -39.34 26.46
CA PHE A 164 21.45 -39.20 25.82
C PHE A 164 22.56 -39.17 26.86
N THR A 165 23.66 -39.84 26.54
CA THR A 165 24.93 -39.61 27.22
C THR A 165 25.98 -39.33 26.15
N ALA A 166 26.94 -38.46 26.43
CA ALA A 166 28.02 -38.15 25.48
C ALA A 166 28.76 -39.39 24.98
N ALA A 167 28.72 -40.50 25.71
CA ALA A 167 29.30 -41.79 25.34
C ALA A 167 28.54 -42.57 24.25
N THR A 168 27.27 -42.26 23.99
CA THR A 168 26.44 -43.03 23.05
C THR A 168 26.40 -42.44 21.64
N GLU A 169 26.99 -41.25 21.44
CA GLU A 169 27.18 -40.58 20.14
C GLU A 169 25.94 -40.68 19.23
N CYS A 170 24.80 -40.19 19.70
CA CYS A 170 23.53 -40.14 18.95
C CYS A 170 23.22 -38.70 18.54
N GLY A 171 22.97 -38.46 17.24
CA GLY A 171 22.79 -37.09 16.74
C GLY A 171 23.05 -36.92 15.25
N PHE A 172 23.29 -35.66 14.87
CA PHE A 172 23.47 -35.23 13.48
C PHE A 172 24.81 -34.53 13.27
N THR A 173 25.49 -34.89 12.19
CA THR A 173 26.71 -34.24 11.72
C THR A 173 26.44 -33.55 10.38
N PHE A 174 26.61 -32.23 10.31
CA PHE A 174 26.48 -31.45 9.06
C PHE A 174 27.87 -31.10 8.52
N SER A 175 28.19 -31.61 7.33
CA SER A 175 29.55 -31.52 6.78
C SER A 175 29.67 -30.63 5.54
N ASN A 176 28.59 -29.99 5.10
CA ASN A 176 28.61 -29.11 3.93
C ASN A 176 28.75 -27.64 4.36
N PRO A 177 29.91 -26.99 4.14
CA PRO A 177 30.15 -25.62 4.59
C PRO A 177 29.31 -24.57 3.83
N SER A 178 28.65 -24.94 2.72
CA SER A 178 27.81 -24.03 1.94
C SER A 178 26.38 -23.88 2.47
N ASN A 179 26.03 -24.55 3.58
CA ASN A 179 24.70 -24.44 4.19
C ASN A 179 24.38 -22.99 4.59
N THR A 180 23.14 -22.54 4.35
CA THR A 180 22.75 -21.12 4.51
C THR A 180 21.75 -20.87 5.64
N PHE A 181 21.46 -21.87 6.47
CA PHE A 181 20.51 -21.71 7.57
C PHE A 181 20.97 -20.63 8.56
N ALA A 182 20.11 -19.63 8.82
CA ALA A 182 20.39 -18.48 9.69
C ALA A 182 19.46 -18.40 10.92
N GLY A 183 18.55 -19.37 11.09
CA GLY A 183 17.67 -19.47 12.26
C GLY A 183 18.37 -20.09 13.47
N THR A 184 17.60 -20.72 14.36
CA THR A 184 18.10 -21.32 15.60
C THR A 184 18.22 -22.84 15.49
N TRP A 185 19.39 -23.39 15.83
CA TRP A 185 19.58 -24.80 16.12
C TRP A 185 19.19 -25.08 17.57
N ASP A 186 18.11 -25.83 17.77
CA ASP A 186 17.67 -26.25 19.10
C ASP A 186 18.11 -27.70 19.36
N VAL A 187 19.17 -27.89 20.14
CA VAL A 187 19.84 -29.17 20.37
C VAL A 187 19.43 -29.74 21.72
N GLN A 188 18.60 -30.78 21.69
CA GLN A 188 18.02 -31.42 22.86
C GLN A 188 18.33 -32.92 22.87
N ASN A 189 18.79 -33.46 24.00
CA ASN A 189 19.00 -34.92 24.21
C ASN A 189 19.79 -35.63 23.09
N CYS A 190 20.72 -34.96 22.42
CA CYS A 190 21.56 -35.55 21.36
C CYS A 190 22.76 -34.63 21.06
N TYR A 191 23.59 -35.02 20.09
CA TYR A 191 24.63 -34.15 19.57
C TYR A 191 24.22 -33.45 18.26
N LEU A 192 24.69 -32.21 18.10
CA LEU A 192 24.84 -31.51 16.83
C LEU A 192 26.33 -31.28 16.58
N LYS A 193 26.82 -31.71 15.43
CA LYS A 193 28.24 -31.63 15.08
C LYS A 193 28.48 -31.10 13.67
N GLY A 194 29.61 -30.44 13.44
CA GLY A 194 30.18 -30.23 12.11
C GLY A 194 30.46 -28.77 11.78
N ASN A 195 31.00 -28.53 10.58
CA ASN A 195 31.39 -27.21 10.07
C ASN A 195 30.41 -26.65 9.02
N GLY A 196 29.30 -27.36 8.77
CA GLY A 196 28.24 -26.97 7.84
C GLY A 196 26.97 -26.50 8.53
N LEU A 197 27.07 -25.68 9.57
CA LEU A 197 25.90 -25.28 10.39
C LEU A 197 25.25 -23.96 9.94
N GLY A 198 25.78 -23.31 8.91
CA GLY A 198 25.28 -22.03 8.39
C GLY A 198 25.65 -20.85 9.27
N ALA A 199 24.79 -19.83 9.29
CA ALA A 199 24.91 -18.61 10.08
C ALA A 199 23.87 -18.55 11.21
N GLY A 200 23.51 -19.71 11.76
CA GLY A 200 22.48 -19.83 12.79
C GLY A 200 22.94 -19.51 14.21
N SER A 201 21.96 -19.31 15.09
CA SER A 201 22.10 -19.27 16.55
C SER A 201 21.96 -20.67 17.14
N PHE A 202 22.38 -20.87 18.39
CA PHE A 202 22.34 -22.17 19.07
C PHE A 202 21.66 -22.10 20.43
N ILE A 203 20.73 -23.02 20.66
CA ILE A 203 20.23 -23.37 21.99
C ILE A 203 20.65 -24.81 22.26
N VAL A 204 21.41 -25.05 23.31
CA VAL A 204 21.84 -26.38 23.72
C VAL A 204 21.24 -26.70 25.08
N GLY A 205 20.24 -27.58 25.10
CA GLY A 205 19.57 -28.00 26.33
C GLY A 205 20.49 -28.74 27.29
N THR A 206 20.02 -29.02 28.51
CA THR A 206 20.84 -29.62 29.59
C THR A 206 21.45 -30.99 29.26
N GLN A 207 20.84 -31.74 28.35
CA GLN A 207 21.34 -33.00 27.81
C GLN A 207 21.80 -32.89 26.34
N GLY A 208 21.90 -31.68 25.79
CA GLY A 208 22.42 -31.42 24.45
C GLY A 208 23.96 -31.41 24.43
N TYR A 209 24.51 -31.73 23.26
CA TYR A 209 25.95 -31.69 23.00
C TYR A 209 26.23 -30.94 21.69
N LEU A 210 27.04 -29.90 21.71
CA LEU A 210 27.41 -29.11 20.54
C LEU A 210 28.91 -29.25 20.25
N ASP A 211 29.27 -29.54 19.00
CA ASP A 211 30.65 -29.72 18.53
C ASP A 211 30.83 -29.09 17.14
N ILE A 212 31.38 -27.89 17.08
CA ILE A 212 31.56 -27.17 15.81
C ILE A 212 32.97 -27.47 15.28
N ASP A 213 33.06 -28.27 14.22
CA ASP A 213 34.33 -28.78 13.67
C ASP A 213 35.09 -27.75 12.79
N GLY A 214 35.16 -26.50 13.24
CA GLY A 214 35.94 -25.43 12.63
C GLY A 214 35.63 -24.06 13.24
N ALA A 215 36.50 -23.08 13.01
CA ALA A 215 36.27 -21.71 13.46
C ALA A 215 34.90 -21.20 12.97
N TYR A 216 34.10 -20.69 13.90
CA TYR A 216 32.74 -20.23 13.64
C TYR A 216 32.65 -18.73 13.88
N HIS A 217 32.20 -17.97 12.88
CA HIS A 217 32.07 -16.53 12.98
C HIS A 217 30.65 -16.11 12.62
N ASN A 218 29.84 -15.83 13.64
CA ASN A 218 28.49 -15.32 13.47
C ASN A 218 28.30 -14.04 14.27
N PRO A 219 28.52 -12.86 13.66
CA PRO A 219 28.48 -11.59 14.37
C PRO A 219 27.06 -11.14 14.78
N VAL A 220 26.01 -11.84 14.35
CA VAL A 220 24.62 -11.51 14.69
C VAL A 220 23.92 -12.62 15.48
N GLY A 221 24.49 -13.82 15.49
CA GLY A 221 23.92 -14.98 16.19
C GLY A 221 24.28 -15.06 17.66
N SER A 222 23.56 -15.91 18.37
CA SER A 222 23.74 -16.15 19.80
C SER A 222 24.04 -17.61 20.12
N LEU A 223 24.68 -17.84 21.27
CA LEU A 223 24.91 -19.16 21.86
C LEU A 223 24.31 -19.22 23.27
N ASP A 224 23.27 -20.01 23.48
CA ASP A 224 22.77 -20.37 24.82
C ASP A 224 23.02 -21.87 25.08
N CYS A 225 24.08 -22.17 25.83
CA CYS A 225 24.48 -23.55 26.09
C CYS A 225 24.29 -23.93 27.56
N ASN A 226 23.18 -24.60 27.84
CA ASN A 226 22.91 -25.25 29.13
C ASN A 226 23.39 -26.70 29.20
N GLY A 227 23.83 -27.28 28.07
CA GLY A 227 24.38 -28.63 27.95
C GLY A 227 25.91 -28.67 27.95
N VAL A 228 26.47 -29.50 27.06
CA VAL A 228 27.92 -29.65 26.87
C VAL A 228 28.31 -29.05 25.52
N ILE A 229 29.37 -28.24 25.51
CA ILE A 229 30.01 -27.76 24.28
C ILE A 229 31.43 -28.34 24.19
N LYS A 230 31.81 -28.83 23.01
CA LYS A 230 33.20 -29.12 22.71
C LYS A 230 33.85 -27.84 22.20
N LEU A 231 34.74 -27.27 23.03
CA LEU A 231 35.43 -26.02 22.76
C LEU A 231 36.87 -26.30 22.32
N ASP A 232 37.04 -26.82 21.12
CA ASP A 232 38.32 -27.08 20.47
C ASP A 232 38.64 -26.10 19.32
N GLU A 233 37.68 -25.24 18.96
CA GLU A 233 37.77 -24.24 17.90
C GLU A 233 37.41 -22.83 18.40
N ASP A 234 37.77 -21.80 17.63
CA ASP A 234 37.44 -20.41 17.94
C ASP A 234 36.04 -20.05 17.45
N LEU A 235 35.17 -19.64 18.37
CA LEU A 235 33.77 -19.33 18.11
C LEU A 235 33.51 -17.84 18.38
N THR A 236 32.78 -17.17 17.49
CA THR A 236 32.39 -15.75 17.63
C THR A 236 30.87 -15.60 17.54
N PHE A 237 30.29 -14.89 18.52
CA PHE A 237 28.85 -14.63 18.62
C PHE A 237 28.58 -13.17 19.03
N GLN A 238 27.37 -12.67 18.75
CA GLN A 238 26.89 -11.39 19.31
C GLN A 238 26.64 -11.49 20.81
N SER A 239 26.11 -12.63 21.27
CA SER A 239 25.91 -12.92 22.68
C SER A 239 26.15 -14.40 22.97
N ALA A 240 26.65 -14.70 24.17
CA ALA A 240 26.85 -16.08 24.60
C ALA A 240 26.53 -16.25 26.09
N THR A 241 25.84 -17.34 26.41
CA THR A 241 25.49 -17.78 27.76
C THR A 241 25.89 -19.25 27.91
N ILE A 242 26.64 -19.57 28.96
CA ILE A 242 27.05 -20.96 29.27
C ILE A 242 26.57 -21.31 30.66
N ARG A 243 25.75 -22.36 30.79
CA ARG A 243 25.14 -22.81 32.06
C ARG A 243 24.46 -21.67 32.84
N GLY A 244 23.74 -20.81 32.12
CA GLY A 244 23.07 -19.64 32.66
C GLY A 244 23.98 -18.45 33.03
N VAL A 245 25.29 -18.54 32.77
CA VAL A 245 26.24 -17.44 32.96
C VAL A 245 26.42 -16.71 31.63
N GLY A 246 25.91 -15.48 31.54
CA GLY A 246 26.13 -14.60 30.39
C GLY A 246 27.58 -14.13 30.33
N LEU A 247 28.20 -14.25 29.16
CA LEU A 247 29.57 -13.83 28.91
C LEU A 247 29.60 -12.35 28.50
N ALA A 248 30.46 -11.55 29.13
CA ALA A 248 30.71 -10.18 28.71
C ALA A 248 31.42 -10.12 27.35
N SER A 249 31.40 -8.97 26.68
CA SER A 249 32.15 -8.77 25.44
C SER A 249 33.65 -9.01 25.63
N GLY A 250 34.28 -9.63 24.63
CA GLY A 250 35.68 -10.09 24.67
C GLY A 250 35.82 -11.59 24.42
N THR A 251 37.07 -12.05 24.44
CA THR A 251 37.44 -13.45 24.17
C THR A 251 37.66 -14.22 25.47
N HIS A 252 36.96 -15.35 25.63
CA HIS A 252 36.97 -16.22 26.80
C HIS A 252 37.53 -17.59 26.45
N ASN A 253 38.59 -18.03 27.12
CA ASN A 253 39.11 -19.39 27.01
C ASN A 253 38.58 -20.29 28.15
N ALA A 254 38.89 -21.59 28.10
CA ALA A 254 38.45 -22.56 29.11
C ALA A 254 38.84 -22.20 30.56
N THR A 255 40.01 -21.57 30.76
CA THR A 255 40.43 -21.10 32.09
C THR A 255 39.54 -19.96 32.57
N ASN A 256 39.25 -18.98 31.70
CA ASN A 256 38.33 -17.87 32.02
C ASN A 256 36.94 -18.38 32.37
N LEU A 257 36.39 -19.30 31.55
CA LEU A 257 35.06 -19.85 31.76
C LEU A 257 34.96 -20.61 33.10
N ILE A 258 35.88 -21.55 33.35
CA ILE A 258 35.79 -22.46 34.51
C ILE A 258 36.25 -21.79 35.80
N THR A 259 37.40 -21.10 35.76
CA THR A 259 38.07 -20.60 36.97
C THR A 259 37.59 -19.20 37.34
N ASP A 260 37.49 -18.30 36.36
CA ASP A 260 37.19 -16.88 36.64
C ASP A 260 35.67 -16.63 36.74
N LEU A 261 34.88 -17.26 35.86
CA LEU A 261 33.42 -17.12 35.82
C LEU A 261 32.68 -18.21 36.60
N GLY A 262 33.39 -19.23 37.11
CA GLY A 262 32.81 -20.28 37.95
C GLY A 262 31.89 -21.26 37.22
N ILE A 263 32.00 -21.38 35.90
CA ILE A 263 31.22 -22.35 35.12
C ILE A 263 31.70 -23.77 35.46
N ASP A 264 30.75 -24.71 35.64
CA ASP A 264 31.09 -26.11 35.87
C ASP A 264 31.94 -26.66 34.70
N ALA A 265 33.09 -27.26 35.02
CA ALA A 265 33.99 -27.87 34.05
C ALA A 265 33.30 -28.94 33.18
N SER A 266 32.20 -29.54 33.66
CA SER A 266 31.38 -30.47 32.88
C SER A 266 30.62 -29.83 31.71
N ALA A 267 30.55 -28.49 31.65
CA ALA A 267 30.01 -27.75 30.51
C ALA A 267 30.91 -27.81 29.28
N LEU A 268 32.22 -28.04 29.46
CA LEU A 268 33.18 -28.19 28.37
C LEU A 268 33.57 -29.66 28.24
N ALA A 269 33.47 -30.23 27.03
CA ALA A 269 33.73 -31.65 26.80
C ALA A 269 35.15 -32.09 27.25
N ASP A 270 36.15 -31.20 27.10
CA ASP A 270 37.55 -31.44 27.46
C ASP A 270 37.98 -30.67 28.73
N GLY A 271 37.04 -30.02 29.44
CA GLY A 271 37.32 -29.23 30.64
C GLY A 271 38.39 -28.16 30.41
N LEU A 272 39.39 -28.10 31.30
CA LEU A 272 40.53 -27.16 31.18
C LEU A 272 41.49 -27.48 30.01
N ALA A 273 41.34 -28.64 29.35
CA ALA A 273 42.15 -28.99 28.18
C ALA A 273 41.55 -28.49 26.85
N SER A 274 40.37 -27.86 26.88
CA SER A 274 39.75 -27.20 25.74
C SER A 274 40.69 -26.15 25.12
N ALA A 275 40.93 -26.27 23.82
CA ALA A 275 41.90 -25.48 23.08
C ALA A 275 41.31 -24.24 22.38
N GLY A 276 39.99 -24.18 22.23
CA GLY A 276 39.28 -23.10 21.57
C GLY A 276 38.91 -21.92 22.48
N THR A 277 38.28 -20.91 21.89
CA THR A 277 37.80 -19.71 22.60
C THR A 277 36.38 -19.33 22.19
N ILE A 278 35.66 -18.62 23.07
CA ILE A 278 34.39 -17.98 22.75
C ILE A 278 34.61 -16.46 22.78
N THR A 279 34.46 -15.80 21.64
CA THR A 279 34.48 -14.35 21.52
C THR A 279 33.07 -13.81 21.44
N VAL A 280 32.69 -12.99 22.43
CA VAL A 280 31.45 -12.20 22.39
C VAL A 280 31.79 -10.82 21.84
N LEU A 281 31.17 -10.45 20.73
CA LEU A 281 31.38 -9.12 20.16
C LEU A 281 30.84 -8.05 21.12
N SER A 282 31.55 -6.93 21.22
CA SER A 282 30.89 -5.72 21.69
C SER A 282 29.81 -5.37 20.69
N ASP A 283 28.61 -4.98 21.14
CA ASP A 283 27.71 -4.22 20.28
C ASP A 283 28.57 -3.16 19.55
N PRO A 284 28.43 -2.98 18.22
CA PRO A 284 29.04 -1.83 17.58
C PRO A 284 28.63 -0.63 18.45
N PRO A 285 29.58 0.20 18.90
CA PRO A 285 29.22 1.34 19.73
C PRO A 285 28.28 2.18 18.90
N VAL A 286 26.99 2.11 19.20
CA VAL A 286 26.04 3.05 18.64
C VAL A 286 26.39 4.35 19.33
N SER A 287 27.21 5.17 18.68
CA SER A 287 27.31 6.57 19.04
C SER A 287 25.88 7.09 18.97
N HIS A 288 25.28 7.33 20.13
CA HIS A 288 23.92 7.86 20.22
C HIS A 288 23.79 9.06 19.30
N SER A 289 22.68 9.14 18.57
CA SER A 289 22.33 10.37 17.89
C SER A 289 22.15 11.46 18.94
N GLU A 290 22.58 12.69 18.65
CA GLU A 290 22.62 13.78 19.63
C GLU A 290 22.27 15.09 18.93
N PHE A 291 21.43 15.92 19.56
CA PHE A 291 21.15 17.27 19.09
C PHE A 291 21.34 18.27 20.22
N THR A 292 22.30 19.19 20.08
CA THR A 292 22.64 20.17 21.13
C THR A 292 22.55 21.60 20.61
N PHE A 293 22.37 22.53 21.54
CA PHE A 293 22.22 23.95 21.28
C PHE A 293 23.13 24.77 22.18
N ASN A 294 23.55 25.94 21.69
CA ASN A 294 24.26 26.95 22.45
C ASN A 294 23.30 27.77 23.32
N SER A 295 23.84 28.55 24.26
CA SER A 295 23.05 29.43 25.14
C SER A 295 22.35 30.59 24.42
N ASP A 296 22.72 30.86 23.16
CA ASP A 296 22.05 31.84 22.28
C ASP A 296 20.95 31.19 21.41
N ALA A 297 20.54 29.96 21.74
CA ALA A 297 19.55 29.16 21.02
C ALA A 297 19.95 28.76 19.58
N THR A 298 21.21 28.97 19.18
CA THR A 298 21.72 28.42 17.91
C THR A 298 22.03 26.92 18.07
N PRO A 299 21.76 26.09 17.05
CA PRO A 299 22.15 24.68 17.08
C PRO A 299 23.68 24.53 17.08
N ALA A 300 24.20 23.61 17.88
CA ALA A 300 25.64 23.40 18.04
C ALA A 300 26.12 22.11 17.35
N THR A 301 25.42 20.99 17.54
CA THR A 301 25.74 19.69 16.92
C THR A 301 24.46 18.91 16.63
N LEU A 302 24.43 18.20 15.50
CA LEU A 302 23.38 17.24 15.14
C LEU A 302 24.09 15.96 14.69
N ILE A 303 24.34 15.06 15.62
CA ILE A 303 24.95 13.76 15.34
C ILE A 303 23.83 12.79 14.97
N LEU A 304 23.88 12.26 13.75
CA LEU A 304 22.97 11.21 13.28
C LEU A 304 23.83 10.08 12.73
N ASN A 305 23.57 8.85 13.18
CA ASN A 305 24.37 7.66 12.82
C ASN A 305 25.89 7.87 13.06
N GLY A 306 26.24 8.56 14.15
CA GLY A 306 27.63 8.87 14.52
C GLY A 306 28.33 9.96 13.72
N VAL A 307 27.63 10.62 12.80
CA VAL A 307 28.18 11.69 11.96
C VAL A 307 27.49 13.01 12.29
N ASN A 308 28.27 14.08 12.53
CA ASN A 308 27.70 15.42 12.70
C ASN A 308 27.20 15.95 11.34
N ARG A 309 25.88 16.09 11.22
CA ARG A 309 25.15 16.54 10.04
C ARG A 309 24.91 18.05 10.02
N MET A 310 25.28 18.80 11.06
CA MET A 310 25.16 20.26 11.04
C MET A 310 26.01 20.89 9.93
N GLY A 311 25.37 21.77 9.17
CA GLY A 311 26.03 22.80 8.37
C GLY A 311 26.40 24.00 9.23
N SER A 312 26.83 25.09 8.57
CA SER A 312 27.10 26.37 9.24
C SER A 312 26.36 27.47 8.49
N SER A 313 25.35 28.05 9.13
CA SER A 313 24.61 29.21 8.63
C SER A 313 24.36 30.24 9.73
N SER A 314 24.22 31.50 9.35
CA SER A 314 23.70 32.54 10.26
C SER A 314 22.20 32.43 10.49
N ASP A 315 21.51 31.63 9.67
CA ASP A 315 20.06 31.48 9.68
C ASP A 315 19.60 30.26 10.50
N ASP A 316 20.53 29.58 11.16
CA ASP A 316 20.28 28.41 12.00
C ASP A 316 19.73 28.85 13.37
N GLY A 317 18.53 28.41 13.73
CA GLY A 317 17.94 28.69 15.05
C GLY A 317 16.42 28.78 15.07
N PHE A 318 15.90 29.21 16.23
CA PHE A 318 14.47 29.37 16.45
C PHE A 318 13.99 30.77 16.05
N TYR A 319 12.83 30.84 15.43
CA TYR A 319 12.16 32.06 15.00
C TYR A 319 10.73 32.11 15.52
N LEU A 320 10.39 33.21 16.18
CA LEU A 320 9.01 33.59 16.46
C LEU A 320 8.38 34.18 15.21
N ARG A 321 7.23 33.63 14.80
CA ARG A 321 6.37 34.17 13.75
C ARG A 321 5.22 34.94 14.37
N THR A 322 4.97 36.14 13.87
CA THR A 322 3.79 36.94 14.22
C THR A 322 2.98 37.28 12.99
N PHE A 323 1.67 37.08 13.05
CA PHE A 323 0.73 37.29 11.94
C PHE A 323 -0.15 38.53 12.17
N ASP A 324 -0.32 39.36 11.15
CA ASP A 324 -1.20 40.55 11.19
C ASP A 324 -2.56 40.34 10.51
N GLY A 325 -2.87 39.09 10.13
CA GLY A 325 -4.07 38.69 9.41
C GLY A 325 -3.89 38.60 7.88
N GLN A 326 -2.80 39.11 7.31
CA GLN A 326 -2.47 38.93 5.89
C GLN A 326 -1.00 38.56 5.65
N ASN A 327 -0.09 39.08 6.46
CA ASN A 327 1.35 38.86 6.38
C ASN A 327 1.87 38.26 7.67
N TYR A 328 3.12 37.78 7.63
CA TYR A 328 3.87 37.35 8.80
C TYR A 328 5.22 38.08 8.87
N SER A 329 5.74 38.22 10.09
CA SER A 329 7.13 38.63 10.35
C SER A 329 7.83 37.59 11.23
N GLU A 330 9.15 37.48 11.10
CA GLU A 330 9.98 36.55 11.85
C GLU A 330 10.99 37.29 12.73
N THR A 331 11.13 36.85 13.98
CA THR A 331 12.14 37.34 14.93
C THR A 331 12.93 36.16 15.48
N MET A 332 14.25 36.17 15.32
CA MET A 332 15.11 35.10 15.84
C MET A 332 15.15 35.15 17.38
N LEU A 333 14.99 34.00 18.03
CA LEU A 333 15.09 33.85 19.47
C LEU A 333 16.56 33.65 19.84
N GLY A 334 17.13 34.57 20.61
CA GLY A 334 18.57 34.63 20.87
C GLY A 334 19.00 34.14 22.25
N HIS A 335 18.13 33.42 22.96
CA HIS A 335 18.43 32.92 24.30
C HIS A 335 17.87 31.52 24.52
N ALA A 336 18.71 30.62 25.05
CA ALA A 336 18.33 29.29 25.51
C ALA A 336 18.80 29.06 26.96
N SER A 337 17.95 28.42 27.74
CA SER A 337 18.27 27.93 29.09
C SER A 337 17.95 26.43 29.18
N PHE A 338 18.76 25.69 29.94
CA PHE A 338 18.68 24.23 30.01
C PHE A 338 18.38 23.76 31.44
N SER A 339 17.48 22.80 31.56
CA SER A 339 17.12 22.15 32.82
C SER A 339 16.87 20.66 32.58
N GLY A 340 17.91 19.83 32.77
CA GLY A 340 17.84 18.40 32.47
C GLY A 340 17.79 18.16 30.96
N ASP A 341 16.78 17.41 30.52
CA ASP A 341 16.43 17.11 29.12
C ASP A 341 15.62 18.23 28.44
N ARG A 342 15.33 19.32 29.16
CA ARG A 342 14.52 20.44 28.66
C ARG A 342 15.34 21.67 28.30
N MET A 343 14.97 22.31 27.20
CA MET A 343 15.51 23.57 26.71
C MET A 343 14.40 24.60 26.57
N THR A 344 14.50 25.74 27.25
CA THR A 344 13.58 26.87 27.08
C THR A 344 14.22 27.96 26.25
N VAL A 345 13.57 28.37 25.16
CA VAL A 345 14.02 29.43 24.25
C VAL A 345 13.13 30.67 24.31
N SER A 346 13.74 31.84 24.16
CA SER A 346 13.06 33.15 24.17
C SER A 346 13.94 34.21 23.48
N GLU A 347 13.39 35.40 23.24
CA GLU A 347 14.15 36.52 22.63
C GLU A 347 15.32 36.94 23.55
N SER A 348 15.06 37.02 24.85
CA SER A 348 16.06 37.32 25.88
C SER A 348 15.73 36.58 27.19
N ALA A 349 16.69 36.52 28.13
CA ALA A 349 16.51 35.81 29.38
C ALA A 349 15.26 36.27 30.16
N GLY A 350 14.28 35.37 30.32
CA GLY A 350 13.02 35.63 31.05
C GLY A 350 11.98 36.46 30.28
N SER A 351 12.16 36.69 28.97
CA SER A 351 11.14 37.35 28.13
C SER A 351 10.04 36.38 27.68
N LEU A 352 8.86 36.93 27.41
CA LEU A 352 7.73 36.22 26.80
C LEU A 352 7.48 36.73 25.36
N PRO A 353 7.00 35.89 24.43
CA PRO A 353 6.70 34.48 24.64
C PRO A 353 7.95 33.61 24.80
N SER A 354 7.82 32.49 25.50
CA SER A 354 8.88 31.49 25.68
C SER A 354 8.38 30.10 25.32
N PHE A 355 9.28 29.24 24.85
CA PHE A 355 8.96 27.90 24.35
C PHE A 355 9.89 26.88 25.00
N THR A 356 9.33 25.85 25.60
CA THR A 356 10.12 24.78 26.24
C THR A 356 10.06 23.51 25.40
N PHE A 357 11.21 22.99 25.04
CA PHE A 357 11.39 21.76 24.31
C PHE A 357 11.98 20.65 25.17
N ARG A 358 11.62 19.40 24.88
CA ARG A 358 12.33 18.20 25.30
C ARG A 358 13.07 17.63 24.09
N ILE A 359 14.31 17.17 24.27
CA ILE A 359 15.09 16.54 23.20
C ILE A 359 15.46 15.12 23.65
N ASP A 360 14.99 14.11 22.91
CA ASP A 360 15.23 12.70 23.22
C ASP A 360 16.23 12.11 22.21
N ALA A 361 17.29 11.48 22.73
CA ALA A 361 18.37 10.89 21.95
C ALA A 361 18.22 9.37 21.87
N TYR A 362 18.15 8.84 20.66
CA TYR A 362 18.06 7.40 20.40
C TYR A 362 19.30 6.91 19.64
N PRO A 363 19.50 5.58 19.54
CA PRO A 363 20.63 5.04 18.79
C PRO A 363 20.66 5.45 17.31
N ARG A 364 19.49 5.70 16.67
CA ARG A 364 19.38 5.94 15.22
C ARG A 364 18.79 7.30 14.83
N HIS A 365 18.16 8.00 15.76
CA HIS A 365 17.48 9.28 15.49
C HIS A 365 17.48 10.16 16.74
N VAL A 366 17.08 11.42 16.58
CA VAL A 366 16.76 12.33 17.69
C VAL A 366 15.33 12.81 17.51
N SER A 367 14.59 13.01 18.59
CA SER A 367 13.32 13.74 18.53
C SER A 367 13.36 15.02 19.34
N ILE A 368 12.63 16.04 18.87
CA ILE A 368 12.43 17.30 19.55
C ILE A 368 10.93 17.55 19.71
N HIS A 369 10.51 17.81 20.94
CA HIS A 369 9.11 17.95 21.34
C HIS A 369 8.88 19.31 21.97
N LEU A 370 7.92 20.10 21.48
CA LEU A 370 7.43 21.27 22.20
C LEU A 370 6.56 20.77 23.37
N VAL A 371 6.95 21.11 24.60
CA VAL A 371 6.27 20.65 25.81
C VAL A 371 5.56 21.75 26.58
N ASP A 372 5.93 23.01 26.37
CA ASP A 372 5.27 24.15 27.02
C ASP A 372 5.45 25.46 26.24
N THR A 373 4.48 26.36 26.40
CA THR A 373 4.45 27.70 25.79
C THR A 373 3.96 28.71 26.81
N GLU A 374 4.76 29.72 27.14
CA GLU A 374 4.39 30.77 28.08
C GLU A 374 4.21 32.11 27.34
N GLY A 375 3.22 32.91 27.77
CA GLY A 375 2.95 34.23 27.20
C GLY A 375 2.12 34.24 25.91
N ILE A 376 1.60 33.07 25.49
CA ILE A 376 0.66 32.92 24.37
C ILE A 376 -0.68 32.47 24.95
N GLY A 377 -1.76 33.22 24.68
CA GLY A 377 -3.09 32.88 25.14
C GLY A 377 -3.70 31.68 24.39
N ALA A 378 -4.65 30.99 25.02
CA ALA A 378 -5.46 30.00 24.32
C ALA A 378 -6.17 30.66 23.14
N ASN A 379 -6.07 30.05 21.95
CA ASN A 379 -6.60 30.58 20.69
C ASN A 379 -5.94 31.87 20.17
N ASP A 380 -4.74 32.22 20.63
CA ASP A 380 -3.99 33.35 20.08
C ASP A 380 -3.34 33.00 18.73
N ARG A 381 -4.17 33.03 17.69
CA ARG A 381 -3.82 32.68 16.30
C ARG A 381 -2.78 33.61 15.65
N GLN A 382 -2.25 34.59 16.36
CA GLN A 382 -1.25 35.54 15.87
C GLN A 382 0.18 35.00 15.95
N TYR A 383 0.42 33.89 16.65
CA TYR A 383 1.76 33.36 16.86
C TYR A 383 2.00 32.04 16.15
N GLY A 384 3.22 31.85 15.65
CA GLY A 384 3.79 30.59 15.18
C GLY A 384 5.26 30.50 15.55
N MET A 385 5.88 29.34 15.36
CA MET A 385 7.30 29.14 15.62
C MET A 385 7.94 28.29 14.53
N ARG A 386 9.18 28.62 14.17
CA ARG A 386 10.02 27.84 13.25
C ARG A 386 11.36 27.51 13.87
N LEU A 387 11.84 26.28 13.73
CA LEU A 387 13.26 25.95 13.85
C LEU A 387 13.80 25.74 12.44
N ARG A 388 14.85 26.49 12.07
CA ARG A 388 15.57 26.33 10.81
C ARG A 388 16.95 25.76 11.06
N LEU A 389 17.33 24.78 10.24
CA LEU A 389 18.64 24.15 10.25
C LEU A 389 19.17 24.07 8.82
N ILE A 390 20.45 24.34 8.63
CA ILE A 390 21.20 23.95 7.43
C ILE A 390 22.08 22.75 7.78
N SER A 391 21.98 21.72 6.96
CA SER A 391 22.74 20.48 7.12
C SER A 391 23.84 20.35 6.06
N ASN A 392 24.85 19.52 6.35
CA ASN A 392 25.92 19.21 5.41
C ASN A 392 25.65 17.96 4.55
N ALA A 393 24.50 17.32 4.77
CA ALA A 393 23.99 16.15 4.06
C ALA A 393 22.48 16.07 4.29
N LEU A 394 21.75 15.29 3.48
CA LEU A 394 20.31 15.15 3.61
C LEU A 394 19.92 14.65 5.01
N VAL A 395 19.05 15.41 5.67
CA VAL A 395 18.41 15.02 6.94
C VAL A 395 16.91 14.90 6.69
N TRP A 396 16.38 13.72 6.95
CA TRP A 396 14.95 13.48 6.85
C TRP A 396 14.28 13.73 8.20
N MET A 397 13.00 14.11 8.13
CA MET A 397 12.19 14.45 9.27
C MET A 397 10.86 13.70 9.21
N LYS A 398 10.39 13.25 10.37
CA LYS A 398 9.06 12.66 10.54
C LYS A 398 8.32 13.45 11.60
N SER A 399 7.31 14.23 11.19
CA SER A 399 6.34 14.79 12.14
C SER A 399 5.69 13.64 12.90
N LEU A 400 5.63 13.77 14.22
CA LEU A 400 5.03 12.78 15.11
C LEU A 400 3.52 13.01 15.26
N ASP A 401 3.06 14.22 14.90
CA ASP A 401 1.68 14.70 14.98
C ASP A 401 1.37 15.72 13.86
N ASP A 402 0.24 16.44 13.94
CA ASP A 402 -0.21 17.45 12.95
C ASP A 402 -0.13 18.90 13.41
N VAL A 403 0.18 19.13 14.68
CA VAL A 403 0.38 20.49 15.17
C VAL A 403 1.77 21.01 14.80
N VAL A 404 2.62 20.12 14.24
CA VAL A 404 3.93 20.43 13.64
C VAL A 404 4.04 19.97 12.17
N ASP A 405 4.55 20.84 11.32
CA ASP A 405 4.97 20.49 9.96
C ASP A 405 6.49 20.49 9.86
N ALA A 406 7.05 19.52 9.15
CA ALA A 406 8.47 19.44 8.87
C ALA A 406 8.71 19.38 7.37
N ASP A 407 9.64 20.18 6.88
CA ASP A 407 9.97 20.28 5.46
C ASP A 407 11.49 20.19 5.25
N THR A 408 11.89 19.30 4.35
CA THR A 408 13.28 19.15 3.93
C THR A 408 13.36 19.53 2.47
N ASP A 409 14.17 20.53 2.14
CA ASP A 409 14.50 20.83 0.76
C ASP A 409 15.78 20.07 0.38
N GLU A 410 15.65 19.24 -0.65
CA GLU A 410 16.71 18.36 -1.11
C GLU A 410 17.82 19.09 -1.88
N ASP A 411 17.52 20.25 -2.49
CA ASP A 411 18.47 21.01 -3.32
C ASP A 411 19.43 21.84 -2.45
N ASP A 412 18.89 22.49 -1.41
CA ASP A 412 19.64 23.41 -0.54
C ASP A 412 19.98 22.82 0.85
N ALA A 413 19.53 21.60 1.14
CA ALA A 413 19.77 20.86 2.40
C ALA A 413 19.39 21.63 3.68
N TRP A 414 18.35 22.46 3.60
CA TRP A 414 17.72 23.08 4.77
C TRP A 414 16.59 22.21 5.30
N GLN A 415 16.41 22.27 6.61
CA GLN A 415 15.32 21.64 7.35
C GLN A 415 14.57 22.73 8.09
N ASP A 416 13.28 22.84 7.84
CA ASP A 416 12.39 23.71 8.59
C ASP A 416 11.38 22.87 9.36
N ILE A 417 11.26 23.16 10.65
CA ILE A 417 10.25 22.59 11.54
C ILE A 417 9.33 23.72 11.98
N TYR A 418 8.04 23.57 11.73
CA TYR A 418 7.01 24.58 11.89
C TYR A 418 5.99 24.16 12.94
N TRP A 419 6.04 24.77 14.11
CA TRP A 419 4.92 24.74 15.06
C TRP A 419 3.96 25.86 14.69
N LYS A 420 2.98 25.54 13.83
CA LYS A 420 2.01 26.50 13.31
C LYS A 420 1.01 26.97 14.36
N TYR A 421 0.80 26.15 15.39
CA TYR A 421 -0.24 26.34 16.40
C TYR A 421 0.31 26.28 17.83
N PRO A 422 1.28 27.14 18.21
CA PRO A 422 1.87 27.11 19.57
C PRO A 422 0.85 27.42 20.67
N TRP A 423 -0.24 28.11 20.32
CA TRP A 423 -1.40 28.39 21.17
C TRP A 423 -2.34 27.20 21.34
N ALA A 424 -2.16 26.13 20.55
CA ALA A 424 -2.94 24.91 20.59
C ALA A 424 -2.22 23.79 21.33
N ALA A 425 -2.95 22.71 21.55
CA ALA A 425 -2.45 21.41 21.98
C ALA A 425 -3.42 20.35 21.43
N GLU A 426 -2.95 19.13 21.24
CA GLU A 426 -3.84 17.99 21.05
C GLU A 426 -4.63 17.70 22.32
N ALA A 427 -5.60 16.78 22.22
CA ALA A 427 -6.47 16.45 23.32
C ALA A 427 -5.72 15.81 24.53
N ASP A 428 -4.57 15.17 24.28
CA ASP A 428 -3.68 14.63 25.31
C ASP A 428 -2.72 15.68 25.92
N GLY A 429 -2.74 16.91 25.41
CA GLY A 429 -1.91 18.02 25.84
C GLY A 429 -0.56 18.16 25.13
N THR A 430 -0.25 17.30 24.15
CA THR A 430 0.96 17.45 23.32
C THR A 430 0.90 18.71 22.45
N LYS A 431 2.07 19.31 22.18
CA LYS A 431 2.19 20.57 21.43
C LYS A 431 3.06 20.46 20.18
N GLY A 432 3.38 19.24 19.74
CA GLY A 432 4.11 19.01 18.50
C GLY A 432 5.51 18.45 18.68
N GLY A 433 5.82 17.35 18.01
CA GLY A 433 7.14 16.72 17.99
C GLY A 433 7.58 16.25 16.61
N VAL A 434 8.89 16.23 16.38
CA VAL A 434 9.49 15.75 15.13
C VAL A 434 10.69 14.88 15.42
N ALA A 435 10.82 13.75 14.71
CA ALA A 435 12.01 12.93 14.70
C ALA A 435 12.91 13.30 13.51
N LEU A 436 14.20 13.53 13.76
CA LEU A 436 15.24 13.80 12.78
C LEU A 436 16.14 12.57 12.65
N TYR A 437 16.41 12.17 11.41
CA TYR A 437 17.22 11.01 11.10
C TYR A 437 18.03 11.19 9.82
N ASP A 438 19.05 10.35 9.66
CA ASP A 438 20.00 10.45 8.56
C ASP A 438 19.32 10.14 7.23
N GLY A 439 19.18 11.14 6.37
CA GLY A 439 18.52 11.02 5.07
C GLY A 439 19.37 10.30 4.02
N THR A 440 20.59 9.88 4.37
CA THR A 440 21.43 9.06 3.48
C THR A 440 21.19 7.55 3.64
N LEU A 441 20.36 7.14 4.60
CA LEU A 441 20.03 5.73 4.83
C LEU A 441 19.13 5.16 3.73
N ASP A 442 19.38 3.91 3.36
CA ASP A 442 18.56 3.14 2.43
C ASP A 442 18.31 1.70 2.92
N GLY A 443 17.44 0.99 2.21
CA GLY A 443 17.13 -0.42 2.44
C GLY A 443 16.91 -0.78 3.92
N ALA A 444 17.64 -1.79 4.39
CA ALA A 444 17.50 -2.32 5.75
C ALA A 444 17.96 -1.35 6.85
N GLU A 445 18.91 -0.44 6.56
CA GLU A 445 19.38 0.54 7.54
C GLU A 445 18.33 1.64 7.77
N LEU A 446 17.70 2.10 6.69
CA LEU A 446 16.55 2.99 6.76
C LEU A 446 15.39 2.34 7.53
N ASP A 447 15.03 1.12 7.16
CA ASP A 447 13.92 0.39 7.81
C ASP A 447 14.17 0.22 9.32
N ALA A 448 15.42 -0.07 9.73
CA ALA A 448 15.78 -0.15 11.14
C ALA A 448 15.68 1.21 11.87
N CYS A 449 16.00 2.31 11.20
CA CYS A 449 15.82 3.65 11.75
C CYS A 449 14.33 4.01 11.92
N LEU A 450 13.51 3.76 10.90
CA LEU A 450 12.07 4.00 10.94
C LEU A 450 11.37 3.12 11.98
N ALA A 451 11.79 1.85 12.12
CA ALA A 451 11.32 0.97 13.19
C ALA A 451 11.67 1.50 14.58
N SER A 452 12.86 2.08 14.75
CA SER A 452 13.26 2.75 15.98
C SER A 452 12.37 3.96 16.29
N ILE A 453 12.05 4.78 15.29
CA ILE A 453 11.14 5.92 15.46
C ILE A 453 9.76 5.42 15.87
N TRP A 454 9.17 4.47 15.13
CA TRP A 454 7.80 4.01 15.39
C TRP A 454 7.64 3.26 16.73
N ALA A 455 8.67 2.57 17.19
CA ALA A 455 8.63 1.84 18.45
C ALA A 455 8.81 2.72 19.69
N ASN A 456 9.44 3.90 19.56
CA ASN A 456 9.81 4.75 20.70
C ASN A 456 9.07 6.09 20.75
N GLU A 457 8.50 6.55 19.63
CA GLU A 457 7.75 7.81 19.54
C GLU A 457 6.23 7.57 19.55
N PRO A 458 5.41 8.57 19.94
CA PRO A 458 3.96 8.44 20.06
C PRO A 458 3.24 8.46 18.70
N ILE A 459 3.74 7.70 17.72
CA ILE A 459 3.09 7.54 16.42
C ILE A 459 2.04 6.43 16.55
N PRO A 460 0.78 6.66 16.11
CA PRO A 460 -0.26 5.65 16.11
C PRO A 460 0.19 4.34 15.48
N HIS A 461 -0.20 3.23 16.09
CA HIS A 461 0.03 1.90 15.54
C HIS A 461 -1.23 1.03 15.65
N PRO A 462 -1.35 -0.03 14.83
CA PRO A 462 -2.50 -0.92 14.83
C PRO A 462 -2.76 -1.57 16.19
N ALA A 463 -4.02 -1.88 16.44
CA ALA A 463 -4.48 -2.62 17.61
C ALA A 463 -4.10 -4.11 17.52
N GLY A 464 -4.36 -4.84 18.62
CA GLY A 464 -4.23 -6.30 18.68
C GLY A 464 -2.82 -6.83 18.82
N GLN A 465 -1.79 -5.97 18.81
CA GLN A 465 -0.40 -6.36 18.98
C GLN A 465 -0.05 -6.54 20.47
N PRO A 466 0.60 -7.64 20.87
CA PRO A 466 0.97 -7.90 22.27
C PRO A 466 2.11 -7.00 22.76
N SER A 467 2.94 -6.51 21.85
CA SER A 467 4.05 -5.57 22.06
C SER A 467 4.29 -4.76 20.79
N TRP A 468 5.06 -3.67 20.92
CA TRP A 468 5.41 -2.78 19.82
C TRP A 468 6.90 -2.39 19.86
N THR A 469 7.77 -3.42 19.78
CA THR A 469 9.23 -3.25 19.71
C THR A 469 9.70 -2.98 18.29
N GLU A 470 10.97 -2.59 18.08
CA GLU A 470 11.55 -2.44 16.73
C GLU A 470 11.40 -3.72 15.88
N ALA A 471 11.50 -4.89 16.50
CA ALA A 471 11.30 -6.18 15.82
C ALA A 471 9.83 -6.42 15.44
N ASP A 472 8.89 -6.03 16.30
CA ASP A 472 7.46 -6.13 16.03
C ASP A 472 7.06 -5.21 14.86
N VAL A 473 7.62 -3.99 14.80
CA VAL A 473 7.42 -3.07 13.68
C VAL A 473 7.91 -3.67 12.36
N LEU A 474 9.12 -4.21 12.32
CA LEU A 474 9.66 -4.83 11.10
C LEU A 474 8.83 -6.05 10.67
N ALA A 475 8.36 -6.85 11.62
CA ALA A 475 7.47 -7.98 11.35
C ALA A 475 6.12 -7.50 10.79
N TRP A 476 5.57 -6.41 11.34
CA TRP A 476 4.33 -5.79 10.86
C TRP A 476 4.49 -5.27 9.43
N VAL A 477 5.56 -4.54 9.12
CA VAL A 477 5.84 -4.04 7.76
C VAL A 477 6.03 -5.19 6.77
N ALA A 478 6.67 -6.29 7.19
CA ALA A 478 6.77 -7.49 6.36
C ALA A 478 5.39 -8.12 6.08
N GLN A 479 4.53 -8.20 7.10
CA GLN A 479 3.15 -8.68 6.96
C GLN A 479 2.34 -7.75 6.04
N TYR A 480 2.47 -6.44 6.21
CA TYR A 480 1.86 -5.43 5.35
C TYR A 480 2.22 -5.68 3.89
N ARG A 481 3.52 -5.75 3.56
CA ARG A 481 4.00 -5.98 2.19
C ARG A 481 3.50 -7.31 1.61
N ALA A 482 3.51 -8.37 2.41
CA ALA A 482 3.04 -9.68 1.97
C ALA A 482 1.53 -9.70 1.66
N LYS A 483 0.74 -8.94 2.43
CA LYS A 483 -0.73 -8.88 2.27
C LYS A 483 -1.17 -7.88 1.21
N LEU A 484 -0.44 -6.79 1.09
CA LEU A 484 -0.83 -5.59 0.36
C LEU A 484 0.11 -5.34 -0.83
N GLY A 485 0.90 -6.32 -1.27
CA GLY A 485 1.70 -6.20 -2.49
C GLY A 485 0.85 -6.29 -3.76
N ALA A 486 1.13 -5.45 -4.77
CA ALA A 486 0.47 -5.38 -6.08
C ALA A 486 -1.06 -5.10 -6.05
N MET A 487 -1.45 -3.83 -6.22
CA MET A 487 -2.78 -3.34 -5.82
C MET A 487 -3.82 -3.12 -6.93
N SER A 488 -3.87 -3.96 -7.95
CA SER A 488 -4.86 -3.81 -9.02
C SER A 488 -6.30 -3.80 -8.47
N GLN A 489 -7.15 -2.93 -9.01
CA GLN A 489 -8.51 -2.76 -8.52
C GLN A 489 -9.53 -2.57 -9.64
N VAL A 490 -10.78 -2.87 -9.33
CA VAL A 490 -11.95 -2.44 -10.10
C VAL A 490 -12.90 -1.67 -9.20
N GLN A 491 -13.44 -0.55 -9.68
CA GLN A 491 -14.45 0.23 -8.96
C GLN A 491 -15.82 -0.18 -9.46
N PHE A 492 -16.61 -0.79 -8.59
CA PHE A 492 -17.95 -1.28 -8.93
C PHE A 492 -19.05 -0.38 -8.39
N GLU A 493 -20.08 -0.24 -9.21
CA GLU A 493 -21.42 0.22 -8.81
C GLU A 493 -22.42 -0.90 -9.08
N ALA A 494 -23.37 -1.08 -8.18
CA ALA A 494 -24.42 -2.09 -8.27
C ALA A 494 -25.73 -1.53 -7.73
N THR A 495 -26.85 -2.00 -8.28
CA THR A 495 -28.20 -1.63 -7.81
C THR A 495 -28.82 -2.69 -6.89
N ASN A 496 -28.27 -3.90 -6.91
CA ASN A 496 -28.70 -5.04 -6.11
C ASN A 496 -27.52 -6.02 -5.91
N LEU A 497 -27.66 -6.97 -4.99
CA LEU A 497 -26.60 -7.91 -4.64
C LEU A 497 -26.18 -8.80 -5.82
N ALA A 498 -27.13 -9.22 -6.67
CA ALA A 498 -26.85 -10.15 -7.76
C ALA A 498 -26.00 -9.51 -8.87
N ASP A 499 -26.20 -8.21 -9.13
CA ASP A 499 -25.33 -7.44 -10.03
C ASP A 499 -23.88 -7.50 -9.56
N LEU A 500 -23.65 -7.32 -8.25
CA LEU A 500 -22.31 -7.28 -7.66
C LEU A 500 -21.57 -8.62 -7.82
N TYR A 501 -22.25 -9.75 -7.57
CA TYR A 501 -21.70 -11.08 -7.84
C TYR A 501 -21.42 -11.29 -9.34
N THR A 502 -22.34 -10.86 -10.21
CA THR A 502 -22.18 -10.99 -11.67
C THR A 502 -20.97 -10.20 -12.19
N LEU A 503 -20.81 -8.95 -11.73
CA LEU A 503 -19.65 -8.11 -12.06
C LEU A 503 -18.35 -8.74 -11.57
N THR A 504 -18.35 -9.31 -10.37
CA THR A 504 -17.19 -10.00 -9.81
C THR A 504 -16.78 -11.20 -10.65
N ASP A 505 -17.74 -12.05 -10.99
CA ASP A 505 -17.49 -13.28 -11.75
C ASP A 505 -17.08 -13.02 -13.20
N THR A 506 -17.56 -11.91 -13.78
CA THR A 506 -17.32 -11.56 -15.18
C THR A 506 -16.06 -10.73 -15.38
N VAL A 507 -15.68 -9.92 -14.38
CA VAL A 507 -14.59 -8.94 -14.51
C VAL A 507 -13.49 -9.17 -13.50
N ALA A 508 -13.81 -9.19 -12.20
CA ALA A 508 -12.79 -9.21 -11.15
C ALA A 508 -12.02 -10.53 -11.11
N PHE A 509 -12.72 -11.67 -11.10
CA PHE A 509 -12.08 -12.99 -11.04
C PHE A 509 -11.27 -13.33 -12.29
N PRO A 510 -11.79 -13.15 -13.52
CA PRO A 510 -11.02 -13.47 -14.72
C PRO A 510 -9.76 -12.59 -14.87
N ALA A 511 -9.85 -11.31 -14.49
CA ALA A 511 -8.73 -10.38 -14.56
C ALA A 511 -7.70 -10.58 -13.42
N GLY A 512 -8.03 -11.33 -12.37
CA GLY A 512 -7.13 -11.57 -11.23
C GLY A 512 -6.84 -10.32 -10.39
N VAL A 513 -7.79 -9.37 -10.32
CA VAL A 513 -7.64 -8.13 -9.54
C VAL A 513 -7.40 -8.44 -8.06
N LYS A 514 -6.74 -7.52 -7.34
CA LYS A 514 -6.54 -7.67 -5.89
C LYS A 514 -7.57 -6.96 -5.05
N ARG A 515 -8.36 -6.04 -5.63
CA ARG A 515 -9.35 -5.24 -4.91
C ARG A 515 -10.63 -4.97 -5.68
N VAL A 516 -11.75 -5.00 -4.95
CA VAL A 516 -13.01 -4.36 -5.37
C VAL A 516 -13.21 -3.10 -4.54
N TYR A 517 -13.36 -1.98 -5.24
CA TYR A 517 -13.65 -0.68 -4.66
C TYR A 517 -15.14 -0.37 -4.81
N MET A 518 -15.78 0.18 -3.78
CA MET A 518 -17.16 0.69 -3.86
C MET A 518 -17.25 2.12 -3.30
N HIS A 519 -17.90 3.01 -4.04
CA HIS A 519 -18.27 4.34 -3.54
C HIS A 519 -19.37 4.25 -2.48
N THR A 520 -19.46 5.28 -1.64
CA THR A 520 -20.48 5.41 -0.58
C THR A 520 -21.91 5.34 -1.10
N ALA A 521 -22.19 5.83 -2.31
CA ALA A 521 -23.50 5.67 -2.94
C ALA A 521 -23.90 4.20 -3.13
N THR A 522 -22.96 3.31 -3.44
CA THR A 522 -23.21 1.88 -3.61
C THR A 522 -23.32 1.17 -2.26
N TRP A 523 -22.29 1.28 -1.39
CA TRP A 523 -22.24 0.46 -0.17
C TRP A 523 -23.05 1.01 1.01
N ARG A 524 -23.18 2.34 1.13
CA ARG A 524 -23.92 3.02 2.22
C ARG A 524 -25.28 3.55 1.77
N GLY A 525 -25.41 3.91 0.49
CA GLY A 525 -26.64 4.42 -0.13
C GLY A 525 -26.65 5.93 -0.34
N GLU A 526 -25.65 6.66 0.17
CA GLU A 526 -25.55 8.12 0.09
C GLU A 526 -24.10 8.56 -0.03
N TYR A 527 -23.80 9.47 -0.96
CA TYR A 527 -22.43 9.96 -1.14
C TYR A 527 -21.95 10.78 0.07
N TRP A 528 -22.70 11.82 0.41
CA TRP A 528 -22.61 12.53 1.70
C TRP A 528 -23.74 12.03 2.62
N PRO A 529 -23.47 11.75 3.90
CA PRO A 529 -24.52 11.38 4.85
C PRO A 529 -25.64 12.42 4.88
N ASN A 530 -26.88 11.95 4.73
CA ASN A 530 -28.07 12.76 4.91
C ASN A 530 -29.01 12.09 5.91
N TYR A 531 -29.47 10.87 5.59
CA TYR A 531 -30.31 10.06 6.49
C TYR A 531 -29.52 8.98 7.24
N ASN A 532 -28.40 8.54 6.65
CA ASN A 532 -27.70 7.34 7.07
C ASN A 532 -26.46 7.64 7.90
N SER A 533 -26.23 6.85 8.95
CA SER A 533 -25.00 6.93 9.74
C SER A 533 -23.78 6.44 8.95
N ILE A 534 -22.58 6.76 9.45
CA ILE A 534 -21.30 6.46 8.80
C ILE A 534 -21.00 4.96 8.59
N THR A 535 -21.75 4.08 9.26
CA THR A 535 -21.61 2.60 9.15
C THR A 535 -22.87 1.93 8.59
N ASN A 536 -23.85 2.72 8.11
CA ASN A 536 -25.02 2.18 7.46
C ASN A 536 -24.64 1.38 6.21
N VAL A 537 -25.41 0.33 5.92
CA VAL A 537 -25.23 -0.47 4.70
C VAL A 537 -26.47 -0.33 3.83
N ASN A 538 -26.27 -0.04 2.55
CA ASN A 538 -27.34 0.15 1.58
C ASN A 538 -28.17 -1.13 1.44
N THR A 539 -29.42 -1.11 1.93
CA THR A 539 -30.29 -2.30 1.87
C THR A 539 -30.91 -2.55 0.49
N GLU A 540 -30.80 -1.61 -0.44
CA GLU A 540 -31.17 -1.85 -1.84
C GLU A 540 -30.14 -2.76 -2.52
N VAL A 541 -28.85 -2.57 -2.22
CA VAL A 541 -27.76 -3.42 -2.73
C VAL A 541 -27.57 -4.65 -1.86
N PHE A 542 -27.66 -4.53 -0.54
CA PHE A 542 -27.42 -5.59 0.44
C PHE A 542 -28.69 -5.82 1.28
N PRO A 543 -29.66 -6.65 0.83
CA PRO A 543 -30.97 -6.79 1.49
C PRO A 543 -30.92 -7.14 2.99
N ASN A 544 -29.91 -7.88 3.45
CA ASN A 544 -29.69 -8.19 4.87
C ASN A 544 -28.66 -7.26 5.54
N GLY A 545 -28.38 -6.11 4.93
CA GLY A 545 -27.43 -5.10 5.42
C GLY A 545 -26.01 -5.64 5.53
N LYS A 546 -25.36 -5.33 6.66
CA LYS A 546 -23.96 -5.72 6.94
C LYS A 546 -23.68 -7.21 6.76
N ALA A 547 -24.65 -8.09 7.04
CA ALA A 547 -24.47 -9.53 6.90
C ALA A 547 -24.18 -9.94 5.44
N ASP A 548 -24.88 -9.34 4.47
CA ASP A 548 -24.62 -9.61 3.05
C ASP A 548 -23.29 -9.01 2.60
N LEU A 549 -22.93 -7.82 3.11
CA LEU A 549 -21.64 -7.21 2.82
C LEU A 549 -20.48 -8.07 3.35
N VAL A 550 -20.56 -8.59 4.58
CA VAL A 550 -19.58 -9.55 5.13
C VAL A 550 -19.51 -10.83 4.30
N ALA A 551 -20.66 -11.41 3.92
CA ALA A 551 -20.66 -12.60 3.08
C ALA A 551 -20.01 -12.34 1.71
N TYR A 552 -20.20 -11.14 1.16
CA TYR A 552 -19.54 -10.73 -0.08
C TYR A 552 -18.03 -10.50 0.11
N THR A 553 -17.57 -9.95 1.24
CA THR A 553 -16.12 -9.84 1.49
C THR A 553 -15.47 -11.20 1.69
N GLU A 554 -16.15 -12.16 2.32
CA GLU A 554 -15.72 -13.56 2.41
C GLU A 554 -15.62 -14.21 1.02
N TYR A 555 -16.58 -13.93 0.14
CA TYR A 555 -16.57 -14.40 -1.25
C TYR A 555 -15.35 -13.89 -2.03
N LEU A 556 -15.04 -12.59 -1.90
CA LEU A 556 -13.85 -11.99 -2.51
C LEU A 556 -12.55 -12.60 -1.92
N ALA A 557 -12.50 -12.77 -0.60
CA ALA A 557 -11.32 -13.28 0.10
C ALA A 557 -10.96 -14.72 -0.31
N ALA A 558 -11.95 -15.54 -0.69
CA ALA A 558 -11.71 -16.89 -1.22
C ALA A 558 -10.83 -16.91 -2.49
N SER A 559 -10.79 -15.79 -3.23
CA SER A 559 -9.94 -15.58 -4.42
C SER A 559 -8.80 -14.58 -4.14
N ASN A 560 -8.47 -14.33 -2.87
CA ASN A 560 -7.46 -13.36 -2.45
C ASN A 560 -7.72 -11.94 -3.00
N ILE A 561 -8.99 -11.55 -3.03
CA ILE A 561 -9.45 -10.19 -3.38
C ILE A 561 -9.91 -9.49 -2.10
N MET A 562 -9.47 -8.25 -1.91
CA MET A 562 -9.84 -7.41 -0.77
C MET A 562 -10.96 -6.44 -1.14
N ILE A 563 -11.73 -6.01 -0.13
CA ILE A 563 -12.68 -4.92 -0.29
C ILE A 563 -12.03 -3.58 0.03
N ARG A 564 -12.42 -2.53 -0.70
CA ARG A 564 -12.14 -1.13 -0.41
C ARG A 564 -13.44 -0.36 -0.42
N LEU A 565 -13.74 0.33 0.68
CA LEU A 565 -14.92 1.17 0.79
C LEU A 565 -14.48 2.63 0.81
N HIS A 566 -15.10 3.44 -0.04
CA HIS A 566 -14.99 4.90 0.06
C HIS A 566 -15.66 5.39 1.33
N ASN A 567 -15.12 6.43 1.96
CA ASN A 567 -15.80 7.19 2.99
C ASN A 567 -15.47 8.67 2.81
N VAL A 568 -16.40 9.56 3.15
CA VAL A 568 -16.20 11.02 3.13
C VAL A 568 -15.74 11.56 4.50
N GLY A 569 -15.81 10.79 5.59
CA GLY A 569 -15.37 11.24 6.92
C GLY A 569 -16.37 10.83 7.99
N ILE A 570 -16.53 11.69 9.01
CA ILE A 570 -17.46 11.48 10.13
C ILE A 570 -18.54 12.57 10.30
N PRO A 571 -19.10 13.15 9.22
CA PRO A 571 -20.24 14.03 9.40
C PRO A 571 -21.49 13.26 9.83
N VAL A 572 -22.33 13.91 10.64
CA VAL A 572 -23.70 13.53 10.95
C VAL A 572 -24.62 14.24 9.95
N GLY A 573 -25.48 13.48 9.26
CA GLY A 573 -26.42 14.02 8.28
C GLY A 573 -27.53 14.86 8.91
N GLU A 574 -28.05 15.89 8.22
CA GLU A 574 -29.16 16.72 8.72
C GLU A 574 -30.45 15.95 9.02
N ASN A 575 -30.61 14.74 8.45
CA ASN A 575 -31.75 13.88 8.70
C ASN A 575 -31.38 12.58 9.43
N ASP A 576 -30.19 12.50 10.05
CA ASP A 576 -29.75 11.31 10.78
C ASP A 576 -30.58 11.15 12.07
N ALA A 577 -31.42 10.11 12.08
CA ALA A 577 -32.34 9.84 13.18
C ALA A 577 -31.62 9.37 14.45
N GLU A 578 -30.39 8.88 14.37
CA GLU A 578 -29.64 8.42 15.56
C GLU A 578 -29.16 9.62 16.39
N PHE A 579 -28.72 10.69 15.74
CA PHE A 579 -28.09 11.82 16.39
C PHE A 579 -28.98 13.06 16.48
N LEU A 580 -30.08 13.14 15.73
CA LEU A 580 -30.94 14.34 15.72
C LEU A 580 -32.34 14.10 16.31
N VAL A 581 -32.76 12.85 16.51
CA VAL A 581 -34.12 12.51 16.96
C VAL A 581 -34.11 11.43 18.05
N PRO A 582 -34.96 11.54 19.10
CA PRO A 582 -35.78 12.69 19.47
C PRO A 582 -34.99 13.81 20.14
N THR A 583 -33.68 13.63 20.33
CA THR A 583 -32.78 14.57 20.99
C THR A 583 -31.62 14.85 20.06
N VAL A 584 -31.34 16.14 19.83
CA VAL A 584 -30.16 16.56 19.08
C VAL A 584 -28.91 16.28 19.91
N ASP A 585 -27.93 15.56 19.38
CA ASP A 585 -26.74 15.19 20.13
C ASP A 585 -25.99 16.45 20.61
N ARG A 586 -25.71 16.51 21.91
CA ARG A 586 -25.07 17.67 22.53
C ARG A 586 -23.55 17.69 22.32
N ARG A 587 -22.99 16.63 21.73
CA ARG A 587 -21.57 16.45 21.41
C ARG A 587 -21.22 16.90 19.98
N LEU A 588 -22.19 17.44 19.24
CA LEU A 588 -21.93 18.09 17.95
C LEU A 588 -21.08 19.35 18.14
N ASP A 589 -20.24 19.63 17.16
CA ASP A 589 -19.30 20.74 17.17
C ASP A 589 -20.05 22.09 17.27
N CYS A 590 -19.62 22.93 18.20
CA CYS A 590 -20.27 24.20 18.48
C CYS A 590 -19.28 25.33 18.75
N TRP A 591 -19.61 26.54 18.25
CA TRP A 591 -18.80 27.74 18.43
C TRP A 591 -19.17 28.58 19.66
N GLY A 592 -20.26 28.23 20.34
CA GLY A 592 -20.74 28.96 21.51
C GLY A 592 -22.14 28.54 21.94
N GLY A 593 -22.63 29.14 23.04
CA GLY A 593 -23.97 28.85 23.56
C GLY A 593 -24.46 29.84 24.61
N GLY A 594 -25.65 29.57 25.13
CA GLY A 594 -26.31 30.39 26.14
C GLY A 594 -27.75 30.00 26.37
N THR A 595 -28.63 30.99 26.58
CA THR A 595 -30.06 30.75 26.81
C THR A 595 -30.96 31.66 25.97
N LEU A 596 -32.17 31.20 25.68
CA LEU A 596 -33.18 31.96 24.98
C LEU A 596 -33.71 33.10 25.87
N GLU A 597 -33.64 34.35 25.40
CA GLU A 597 -33.98 35.53 26.24
C GLU A 597 -35.50 35.67 26.47
N VAL A 598 -36.30 35.34 25.47
CA VAL A 598 -37.77 35.44 25.50
C VAL A 598 -38.39 34.21 24.85
N PRO A 599 -39.59 33.75 25.29
CA PRO A 599 -40.22 32.60 24.65
C PRO A 599 -40.52 32.90 23.17
N ILE A 600 -40.44 31.86 22.34
CA ILE A 600 -40.74 31.91 20.90
C ILE A 600 -41.75 30.82 20.53
N SER A 601 -42.59 31.10 19.55
CA SER A 601 -43.48 30.14 18.88
C SER A 601 -42.77 29.42 17.74
N SER A 602 -43.37 28.36 17.19
CA SER A 602 -42.82 27.62 16.04
C SER A 602 -42.79 28.40 14.72
N SER A 603 -43.41 29.59 14.67
CA SER A 603 -43.43 30.45 13.47
C SER A 603 -42.55 31.69 13.56
N ASP A 604 -41.91 31.94 14.72
CA ASP A 604 -41.08 33.13 14.89
C ASP A 604 -39.79 33.03 14.09
N THR A 605 -39.52 34.05 13.27
CA THR A 605 -38.33 34.17 12.43
C THR A 605 -37.29 35.16 12.98
N ARG A 606 -37.64 35.86 14.08
CA ARG A 606 -36.73 36.74 14.82
C ARG A 606 -36.55 36.18 16.23
N ILE A 607 -35.33 35.81 16.59
CA ILE A 607 -35.00 35.15 17.86
C ILE A 607 -34.03 36.02 18.66
N ARG A 608 -34.17 36.06 19.98
CA ARG A 608 -33.27 36.78 20.89
C ARG A 608 -32.55 35.81 21.80
N LEU A 609 -31.23 35.76 21.70
CA LEU A 609 -30.40 34.83 22.45
C LEU A 609 -29.53 35.61 23.43
N ARG A 610 -29.55 35.20 24.70
CA ARG A 610 -28.55 35.63 25.68
C ARG A 610 -27.33 34.72 25.54
N VAL A 611 -26.17 35.31 25.32
CA VAL A 611 -24.90 34.58 25.15
C VAL A 611 -24.18 34.41 26.49
N ASN A 612 -23.46 33.30 26.64
CA ASN A 612 -22.56 33.11 27.78
C ASN A 612 -21.36 34.07 27.69
N GLU A 613 -20.75 34.37 28.84
CA GLU A 613 -19.54 35.20 28.90
C GLU A 613 -18.41 34.60 28.04
N GLY A 614 -17.77 35.43 27.21
CA GLY A 614 -16.65 35.02 26.35
C GLY A 614 -17.03 34.47 24.97
N VAL A 615 -18.33 34.26 24.69
CA VAL A 615 -18.79 33.81 23.36
C VAL A 615 -18.71 34.94 22.34
N ASN A 616 -18.07 34.69 21.21
CA ASN A 616 -17.98 35.59 20.06
C ASN A 616 -18.34 34.84 18.78
N LEU A 617 -18.79 35.56 17.74
CA LEU A 617 -18.98 34.95 16.44
C LEU A 617 -17.64 34.47 15.87
N PRO A 618 -17.61 33.34 15.14
CA PRO A 618 -16.39 32.89 14.48
C PRO A 618 -15.89 33.93 13.46
N VAL A 619 -14.63 34.36 13.59
CA VAL A 619 -14.01 35.37 12.69
C VAL A 619 -13.22 34.71 11.55
N TYR A 620 -12.69 33.51 11.79
CA TYR A 620 -11.95 32.70 10.82
C TYR A 620 -12.35 31.24 10.94
N ILE A 621 -13.28 30.82 10.10
CA ILE A 621 -13.63 29.42 9.87
C ILE A 621 -13.25 29.09 8.42
N GLY A 622 -12.75 27.90 8.16
CA GLY A 622 -12.28 27.52 6.82
C GLY A 622 -13.33 27.79 5.74
N SER A 623 -12.91 27.89 4.48
CA SER A 623 -13.80 28.20 3.35
C SER A 623 -14.94 27.20 3.16
N ALA A 624 -14.81 26.01 3.76
CA ALA A 624 -15.80 24.96 3.76
C ALA A 624 -16.69 24.91 5.02
N MET A 625 -16.62 25.89 5.94
CA MET A 625 -17.36 25.86 7.21
C MET A 625 -18.47 26.92 7.29
N HIS A 626 -19.58 26.54 7.89
CA HIS A 626 -20.75 27.39 8.12
C HIS A 626 -21.10 27.46 9.60
N PHE A 627 -21.50 28.65 10.07
CA PHE A 627 -21.85 28.92 11.47
C PHE A 627 -23.29 29.44 11.64
N ASP A 628 -24.06 29.49 10.55
CA ASP A 628 -25.43 29.99 10.50
C ASP A 628 -26.47 28.97 11.01
N TYR A 629 -26.06 27.97 11.79
CA TYR A 629 -26.94 26.97 12.38
C TYR A 629 -26.94 27.10 13.91
N VAL A 630 -28.12 27.05 14.52
CA VAL A 630 -28.31 27.14 15.97
C VAL A 630 -29.26 26.05 16.42
N ARG A 631 -28.84 25.25 17.40
CA ARG A 631 -29.71 24.36 18.16
C ARG A 631 -30.38 25.17 19.28
N ILE A 632 -31.71 25.10 19.40
CA ILE A 632 -32.48 25.60 20.54
C ILE A 632 -33.28 24.43 21.11
N GLY A 633 -32.97 23.97 22.32
CA GLY A 633 -33.56 22.73 22.84
C GLY A 633 -33.30 21.54 21.90
N GLU A 634 -34.36 21.00 21.30
CA GLU A 634 -34.34 19.90 20.31
C GLU A 634 -34.66 20.34 18.87
N GLU A 635 -34.63 21.64 18.60
CA GLU A 635 -34.84 22.20 17.27
C GLU A 635 -33.53 22.71 16.68
N ILE A 636 -33.28 22.46 15.38
CA ILE A 636 -32.23 23.15 14.63
C ILE A 636 -32.85 24.27 13.79
N VAL A 637 -32.24 25.45 13.89
CA VAL A 637 -32.64 26.69 13.24
C VAL A 637 -31.50 27.21 12.37
N ARG A 638 -31.78 27.58 11.12
CA ARG A 638 -30.82 28.32 10.29
C ARG A 638 -31.07 29.82 10.38
N VAL A 639 -30.00 30.57 10.60
CA VAL A 639 -30.01 32.01 10.83
C VAL A 639 -29.77 32.75 9.51
N GLY A 640 -30.63 33.72 9.18
CA GLY A 640 -30.41 34.57 8.01
C GLY A 640 -29.30 35.60 8.23
N SER A 641 -29.32 36.27 9.39
CA SER A 641 -28.24 37.16 9.82
C SER A 641 -28.18 37.32 11.34
N PHE A 642 -26.98 37.54 11.87
CA PHE A 642 -26.74 37.89 13.26
C PHE A 642 -26.61 39.42 13.41
N GLU A 643 -27.35 40.00 14.35
CA GLU A 643 -27.30 41.43 14.70
C GLU A 643 -27.02 41.60 16.20
N ARG A 644 -26.45 42.77 16.56
CA ARG A 644 -26.14 43.16 17.96
C ARG A 644 -25.20 42.19 18.68
N THR A 645 -24.21 41.67 17.96
CA THR A 645 -23.26 40.67 18.44
C THR A 645 -22.23 41.25 19.42
N GLU A 646 -22.21 42.57 19.59
CA GLU A 646 -21.44 43.32 20.57
C GLU A 646 -22.12 43.43 21.95
N GLU A 647 -23.36 42.94 22.10
CA GLU A 647 -24.14 42.97 23.34
C GLU A 647 -24.30 41.58 23.98
N GLU A 648 -24.79 41.51 25.22
CA GLU A 648 -25.11 40.23 25.90
C GLU A 648 -26.33 39.51 25.30
N VAL A 649 -27.18 40.23 24.56
CA VAL A 649 -28.39 39.69 23.92
C VAL A 649 -28.32 39.93 22.42
N TRP A 650 -28.03 38.85 21.69
CA TRP A 650 -27.95 38.86 20.23
C TRP A 650 -29.34 38.73 19.61
N VAL A 651 -29.46 39.22 18.39
CA VAL A 651 -30.68 39.11 17.58
C VAL A 651 -30.38 38.30 16.32
N LEU A 652 -31.14 37.23 16.14
CA LEU A 652 -31.09 36.40 14.94
C LEU A 652 -32.28 36.78 14.06
N GLU A 653 -32.02 37.16 12.82
CA GLU A 653 -33.02 37.58 11.84
C GLU A 653 -33.20 36.54 10.73
N GLY A 654 -34.39 36.53 10.13
CA GLY A 654 -34.70 35.69 8.98
C GLY A 654 -34.54 34.19 9.26
N CYS A 655 -34.81 33.76 10.49
CA CYS A 655 -34.61 32.37 10.92
C CYS A 655 -35.54 31.40 10.18
N THR A 656 -34.96 30.31 9.68
CA THR A 656 -35.71 29.14 9.17
C THR A 656 -35.76 28.08 10.26
N ARG A 657 -36.97 27.70 10.65
CA ARG A 657 -37.29 26.84 11.82
C ARG A 657 -37.45 25.37 11.42
N GLY A 658 -37.19 24.44 12.34
CA GLY A 658 -37.39 23.00 12.16
C GLY A 658 -36.65 22.41 10.97
N LEU A 659 -35.33 22.50 10.97
CA LEU A 659 -34.50 21.98 9.87
C LEU A 659 -34.17 20.50 10.02
N GLY A 660 -33.95 19.84 8.87
CA GLY A 660 -33.55 18.44 8.80
C GLY A 660 -34.59 17.53 9.44
N ALA A 661 -34.15 16.62 10.30
CA ALA A 661 -35.01 15.73 11.07
C ALA A 661 -35.74 16.41 12.26
N THR A 662 -35.49 17.69 12.54
CA THR A 662 -36.10 18.39 13.69
C THR A 662 -37.40 19.11 13.31
N ASP A 663 -38.34 19.17 14.26
CA ASP A 663 -39.59 19.92 14.10
C ASP A 663 -39.44 21.38 14.53
N ALA A 664 -40.26 22.28 13.97
CA ALA A 664 -40.39 23.64 14.47
C ALA A 664 -41.18 23.66 15.78
N LEU A 665 -40.56 24.08 16.88
CA LEU A 665 -41.12 23.99 18.24
C LEU A 665 -41.40 25.36 18.86
N SER A 666 -42.22 25.35 19.92
CA SER A 666 -42.32 26.51 20.81
C SER A 666 -41.35 26.32 21.96
N HIS A 667 -40.55 27.34 22.25
CA HIS A 667 -39.50 27.30 23.27
C HIS A 667 -39.78 28.30 24.39
N ALA A 668 -39.43 27.92 25.61
CA ALA A 668 -39.59 28.79 26.78
C ALA A 668 -38.37 29.70 26.95
N ALA A 669 -38.55 30.88 27.55
CA ALA A 669 -37.40 31.67 28.00
C ALA A 669 -36.53 30.84 28.96
N GLY A 670 -35.21 30.97 28.82
CA GLY A 670 -34.22 30.22 29.57
C GLY A 670 -33.83 28.88 28.95
N GLU A 671 -34.46 28.46 27.86
CA GLU A 671 -34.07 27.24 27.13
C GLU A 671 -32.67 27.37 26.54
N ASP A 672 -31.88 26.31 26.58
CA ASP A 672 -30.49 26.36 26.14
C ASP A 672 -30.38 26.43 24.62
N TRP A 673 -29.32 27.07 24.14
CA TRP A 673 -28.95 27.06 22.74
C TRP A 673 -27.45 26.82 22.55
N ALA A 674 -27.10 26.27 21.40
CA ALA A 674 -25.72 26.12 20.93
C ALA A 674 -25.61 26.51 19.45
N GLY A 675 -24.58 27.26 19.10
CA GLY A 675 -24.27 27.60 17.71
C GLY A 675 -23.48 26.46 17.07
N LEU A 676 -24.08 25.76 16.10
CA LEU A 676 -23.49 24.59 15.46
C LEU A 676 -22.54 24.99 14.33
N LEU A 677 -21.54 24.15 14.09
CA LEU A 677 -20.68 24.23 12.91
C LEU A 677 -21.08 23.16 11.90
N SER A 678 -21.21 23.57 10.64
CA SER A 678 -21.62 22.72 9.52
C SER A 678 -20.57 22.75 8.41
N PRO A 679 -19.97 21.59 8.04
CA PRO A 679 -19.22 21.47 6.80
C PRO A 679 -20.08 21.65 5.57
N TRP A 680 -19.54 22.39 4.61
CA TRP A 680 -20.09 22.68 3.30
C TRP A 680 -21.55 23.20 3.36
N THR A 681 -22.12 23.57 2.22
CA THR A 681 -23.49 24.15 2.20
C THR A 681 -24.61 23.10 2.35
N SER A 682 -24.31 21.92 2.90
CA SER A 682 -25.09 20.69 2.68
C SER A 682 -25.85 20.14 3.89
N GLY A 683 -25.96 20.86 5.00
CA GLY A 683 -26.75 20.38 6.15
C GLY A 683 -26.13 19.13 6.77
N VAL A 684 -24.87 19.22 7.16
CA VAL A 684 -24.18 18.15 7.89
C VAL A 684 -23.50 18.76 9.11
N TYR A 685 -23.29 17.97 10.17
CA TYR A 685 -22.71 18.44 11.43
C TYR A 685 -21.48 17.59 11.77
N GLY A 686 -20.40 18.22 12.23
CA GLY A 686 -19.24 17.49 12.76
C GLY A 686 -19.41 17.17 14.25
N PRO A 687 -18.80 16.09 14.79
CA PRO A 687 -18.58 15.97 16.23
C PRO A 687 -17.61 17.04 16.73
N ASN A 688 -17.72 17.42 18.00
CA ASN A 688 -16.73 18.28 18.64
C ASN A 688 -15.32 17.62 18.62
N TYR A 689 -14.26 18.43 18.59
CA TYR A 689 -12.89 17.94 18.74
C TYR A 689 -12.58 17.74 20.22
N ASP A 690 -12.81 16.52 20.71
CA ASP A 690 -12.68 16.14 22.11
C ASP A 690 -12.17 14.71 22.31
N LEU A 691 -11.27 14.25 21.44
CA LEU A 691 -10.63 12.92 21.55
C LEU A 691 -10.10 12.67 22.97
N ASP A 692 -10.09 11.41 23.39
CA ASP A 692 -9.71 10.94 24.73
C ASP A 692 -10.57 11.42 25.89
N GLN A 693 -11.62 12.22 25.63
CA GLN A 693 -12.61 12.57 26.65
C GLN A 693 -13.62 11.42 26.84
N PRO A 694 -14.07 11.14 28.08
CA PRO A 694 -14.98 10.02 28.36
C PRO A 694 -16.33 10.02 27.62
N ASP A 695 -16.75 11.14 27.04
CA ASP A 695 -18.00 11.30 26.29
C ASP A 695 -17.77 11.89 24.88
N SER A 696 -16.62 11.59 24.27
CA SER A 696 -16.30 12.04 22.92
C SER A 696 -17.14 11.34 21.86
N LEU A 697 -17.90 12.11 21.10
CA LEU A 697 -18.59 11.59 19.91
C LEU A 697 -17.59 11.24 18.79
N MET A 698 -16.48 11.98 18.71
CA MET A 698 -15.45 11.73 17.71
C MET A 698 -14.77 10.37 17.91
N ASP A 699 -14.42 10.01 19.16
CA ASP A 699 -13.92 8.66 19.47
C ASP A 699 -14.94 7.56 19.22
N ASP A 700 -16.21 7.78 19.58
CA ASP A 700 -17.30 6.81 19.32
C ASP A 700 -17.43 6.53 17.81
N LEU A 701 -17.45 7.58 16.98
CA LEU A 701 -17.53 7.46 15.53
C LEU A 701 -16.27 6.81 14.93
N ALA A 702 -15.08 7.14 15.43
CA ALA A 702 -13.83 6.49 15.03
C ALA A 702 -13.84 4.99 15.35
N PHE A 703 -14.20 4.63 16.57
CA PHE A 703 -14.29 3.24 17.01
C PHE A 703 -15.34 2.45 16.22
N ARG A 704 -16.52 3.03 15.97
CA ARG A 704 -17.57 2.40 15.14
C ARG A 704 -17.09 2.16 13.72
N HIS A 705 -16.41 3.13 13.11
CA HIS A 705 -15.90 2.96 11.75
C HIS A 705 -14.81 1.87 11.70
N ALA A 706 -13.84 1.90 12.60
CA ALA A 706 -12.77 0.90 12.67
C ALA A 706 -13.33 -0.50 12.95
N SER A 707 -14.27 -0.64 13.90
CA SER A 707 -14.93 -1.91 14.19
C SER A 707 -15.70 -2.46 12.99
N PHE A 708 -16.40 -1.58 12.26
CA PHE A 708 -17.07 -1.97 11.02
C PHE A 708 -16.07 -2.48 9.98
N LEU A 709 -14.93 -1.82 9.80
CA LEU A 709 -13.88 -2.25 8.88
C LEU A 709 -13.20 -3.55 9.33
N ASN A 710 -12.89 -3.71 10.62
CA ASN A 710 -12.31 -4.94 11.17
C ASN A 710 -13.18 -6.16 10.84
N ASP A 711 -14.50 -6.05 11.02
CA ASP A 711 -15.44 -7.12 10.67
C ASP A 711 -15.39 -7.50 9.17
N LEU A 712 -15.11 -6.55 8.29
CA LEU A 712 -14.97 -6.80 6.85
C LEU A 712 -13.62 -7.39 6.48
N PHE A 713 -12.56 -7.04 7.21
CA PHE A 713 -11.18 -7.42 6.90
C PHE A 713 -10.75 -8.76 7.49
N VAL A 714 -11.54 -9.35 8.41
CA VAL A 714 -11.22 -10.65 9.03
C VAL A 714 -10.92 -11.71 7.97
N ALA A 715 -11.75 -11.81 6.93
CA ALA A 715 -11.64 -12.86 5.91
C ALA A 715 -10.40 -12.69 5.02
N SER A 716 -10.06 -11.46 4.64
CA SER A 716 -8.90 -11.15 3.78
C SER A 716 -7.59 -11.02 4.56
N GLY A 717 -7.65 -10.76 5.87
CA GLY A 717 -6.49 -10.48 6.72
C GLY A 717 -5.80 -9.16 6.37
N GLY A 718 -6.52 -8.22 5.75
CA GLY A 718 -6.03 -6.91 5.31
C GLY A 718 -7.05 -6.16 4.46
N GLY A 719 -6.86 -4.84 4.28
CA GLY A 719 -7.85 -3.99 3.63
C GLY A 719 -7.36 -2.62 3.16
N HIS A 720 -8.29 -1.67 3.11
CA HIS A 720 -7.99 -0.28 2.75
C HIS A 720 -8.84 0.72 3.53
N LEU A 721 -8.19 1.75 4.07
CA LEU A 721 -8.82 2.90 4.73
C LEU A 721 -8.86 4.10 3.78
N HIS A 722 -10.03 4.43 3.24
CA HIS A 722 -10.20 5.59 2.36
C HIS A 722 -11.08 6.66 3.00
N ILE A 723 -10.58 7.89 3.10
CA ILE A 723 -11.35 9.02 3.65
C ILE A 723 -11.15 10.30 2.81
N ASP A 724 -12.21 10.74 2.15
CA ASP A 724 -12.21 11.72 1.07
C ASP A 724 -12.64 13.14 1.48
N GLY A 725 -13.12 13.35 2.72
CA GLY A 725 -13.65 14.65 3.18
C GLY A 725 -13.06 15.13 4.50
N GLY A 726 -11.73 15.14 4.60
CA GLY A 726 -11.01 15.62 5.80
C GLY A 726 -11.23 17.07 6.20
N ASN A 727 -11.80 17.88 5.31
CA ASN A 727 -12.15 19.28 5.57
C ASN A 727 -13.40 19.45 6.44
N SER A 728 -13.96 18.35 6.97
CA SER A 728 -15.17 18.37 7.79
C SER A 728 -15.00 19.09 9.14
N HIS A 729 -13.77 19.44 9.51
CA HIS A 729 -13.42 20.12 10.77
C HIS A 729 -12.38 21.23 10.56
N ASP A 730 -12.46 22.00 9.47
CA ASP A 730 -11.51 23.07 9.15
C ASP A 730 -11.36 24.17 10.24
N ASN A 731 -12.27 24.24 11.21
CA ASN A 731 -12.14 25.10 12.40
C ASN A 731 -10.97 24.68 13.31
N THR A 732 -10.61 23.39 13.28
CA THR A 732 -9.49 22.75 13.98
C THR A 732 -8.62 22.03 12.95
N PRO A 733 -7.68 22.72 12.28
CA PRO A 733 -7.02 22.22 11.07
C PRO A 733 -6.29 20.87 11.18
N TRP A 734 -5.85 20.49 12.38
CA TRP A 734 -5.18 19.20 12.65
C TRP A 734 -6.14 18.03 12.89
N SER A 735 -7.38 18.31 13.35
CA SER A 735 -8.36 17.29 13.78
C SER A 735 -8.69 16.24 12.71
N GLY A 736 -8.61 16.62 11.43
CA GLY A 736 -8.87 15.70 10.33
C GLY A 736 -7.88 14.54 10.29
N ARG A 737 -6.59 14.77 10.62
CA ARG A 737 -5.63 13.66 10.70
C ARG A 737 -5.70 12.93 12.03
N ASP A 738 -5.90 13.60 13.17
CA ASP A 738 -6.10 12.92 14.45
C ASP A 738 -7.24 11.89 14.40
N TYR A 739 -8.33 12.23 13.70
CA TYR A 739 -9.40 11.27 13.42
C TYR A 739 -8.91 10.02 12.67
N TYR A 740 -8.14 10.22 11.60
CA TYR A 740 -7.65 9.12 10.77
C TYR A 740 -6.68 8.23 11.54
N ASP A 741 -5.80 8.88 12.29
CA ASP A 741 -4.81 8.27 13.15
C ASP A 741 -5.50 7.48 14.28
N ARG A 742 -6.61 8.00 14.81
CA ARG A 742 -7.50 7.32 15.76
C ARG A 742 -8.25 6.13 15.15
N VAL A 743 -8.75 6.23 13.92
CA VAL A 743 -9.37 5.08 13.24
C VAL A 743 -8.33 3.99 13.04
N TYR A 744 -7.13 4.36 12.58
CA TYR A 744 -6.04 3.43 12.34
C TYR A 744 -5.59 2.72 13.61
N SER A 745 -5.52 3.41 14.76
CA SER A 745 -5.13 2.79 16.03
C SER A 745 -6.13 1.75 16.56
N TYR A 746 -7.35 1.73 16.04
CA TYR A 746 -8.36 0.70 16.33
C TYR A 746 -8.40 -0.45 15.30
N LEU A 747 -7.66 -0.36 14.19
CA LEU A 747 -7.63 -1.43 13.20
C LEU A 747 -6.67 -2.55 13.63
N GLU A 748 -7.08 -3.80 13.41
CA GLU A 748 -6.31 -5.00 13.80
C GLU A 748 -5.53 -5.63 12.64
N TYR A 749 -5.76 -5.17 11.41
CA TYR A 749 -5.23 -5.75 10.18
C TYR A 749 -4.41 -4.73 9.39
N PRO A 750 -3.42 -5.18 8.58
CA PRO A 750 -2.73 -4.30 7.65
C PRO A 750 -3.71 -3.63 6.68
N VAL A 751 -3.63 -2.31 6.56
CA VAL A 751 -4.44 -1.55 5.62
C VAL A 751 -3.57 -0.59 4.83
N THR A 752 -3.77 -0.49 3.51
CA THR A 752 -3.29 0.72 2.83
C THR A 752 -4.28 1.85 3.06
N SER A 753 -3.85 3.09 2.85
CA SER A 753 -4.74 4.21 3.05
C SER A 753 -4.61 5.28 1.99
N SER A 754 -5.66 6.08 1.89
CA SER A 754 -5.63 7.30 1.10
C SER A 754 -6.65 8.31 1.59
N ARG A 755 -6.26 9.58 1.53
CA ARG A 755 -7.11 10.77 1.57
C ARG A 755 -6.93 11.56 0.28
N VAL A 756 -7.72 12.62 0.05
CA VAL A 756 -7.64 13.43 -1.19
C VAL A 756 -6.19 13.73 -1.58
N GLY A 757 -5.74 13.09 -2.66
CA GLY A 757 -4.41 13.28 -3.25
C GLY A 757 -3.20 12.76 -2.46
N ARG A 758 -3.37 12.11 -1.30
CA ARG A 758 -2.26 11.73 -0.39
C ARG A 758 -2.58 10.48 0.45
N SER A 759 -1.57 9.89 1.07
CA SER A 759 -1.77 8.84 2.08
C SER A 759 -2.14 9.43 3.44
N ILE A 760 -2.73 8.61 4.31
CA ILE A 760 -2.96 8.97 5.72
C ILE A 760 -1.63 8.76 6.47
N ALA A 761 -1.21 9.72 7.29
CA ALA A 761 0.13 9.70 7.86
C ALA A 761 0.35 8.62 8.93
N ALA A 762 -0.72 8.17 9.62
CA ALA A 762 -0.70 6.99 10.49
C ALA A 762 -0.23 5.70 9.80
N ASN A 763 -0.39 5.57 8.49
CA ASN A 763 0.12 4.42 7.74
C ASN A 763 1.62 4.54 7.48
N PHE A 764 2.37 4.53 8.57
CA PHE A 764 3.81 4.72 8.56
C PHE A 764 4.56 3.61 7.81
N GLU A 765 3.92 2.46 7.56
CA GLU A 765 4.46 1.40 6.70
C GLU A 765 4.85 1.92 5.31
N GLN A 766 4.14 2.93 4.80
CA GLN A 766 4.41 3.51 3.48
C GLN A 766 5.73 4.29 3.41
N SER A 767 6.37 4.59 4.54
CA SER A 767 7.68 5.23 4.59
C SER A 767 8.85 4.23 4.50
N PHE A 768 8.61 2.94 4.71
CA PHE A 768 9.65 1.91 4.68
C PHE A 768 10.09 1.61 3.24
N SER A 769 11.38 1.35 3.04
CA SER A 769 12.01 1.27 1.71
C SER A 769 11.26 0.34 0.75
N GLY A 770 10.91 -0.86 1.20
CA GLY A 770 10.20 -1.85 0.40
C GLY A 770 8.72 -1.56 0.09
N VAL A 771 8.16 -0.44 0.56
CA VAL A 771 6.82 0.06 0.24
C VAL A 771 6.92 1.41 -0.46
N ARG A 772 7.72 2.34 0.10
CA ARG A 772 7.97 3.68 -0.45
C ARG A 772 8.48 3.62 -1.88
N ASP A 773 9.39 2.69 -2.16
CA ASP A 773 10.05 2.57 -3.46
C ASP A 773 9.22 1.75 -4.47
N ASP A 774 8.11 1.15 -4.02
CA ASP A 774 7.19 0.40 -4.87
C ASP A 774 6.05 1.31 -5.36
N MET A 775 6.16 1.70 -6.63
CA MET A 775 5.22 2.58 -7.33
C MET A 775 3.79 2.01 -7.42
N THR A 776 3.56 0.73 -7.11
CA THR A 776 2.20 0.17 -7.03
C THR A 776 1.40 0.66 -5.82
N TYR A 777 2.06 1.29 -4.84
CA TYR A 777 1.41 1.98 -3.72
C TYR A 777 1.02 3.43 -4.02
N ASN A 778 1.44 3.97 -5.18
CA ASN A 778 1.14 5.35 -5.54
C ASN A 778 -0.36 5.66 -5.50
N TYR A 779 -0.67 6.90 -5.13
CA TYR A 779 -2.05 7.38 -5.04
C TYR A 779 -2.76 7.30 -6.39
N PHE A 780 -2.15 7.84 -7.45
CA PHE A 780 -2.71 7.85 -8.80
C PHE A 780 -2.60 6.46 -9.45
N PRO A 781 -3.73 5.83 -9.83
CA PRO A 781 -3.70 4.55 -10.51
C PRO A 781 -3.32 4.70 -11.98
N LEU A 782 -2.89 3.59 -12.60
CA LEU A 782 -2.97 3.40 -14.05
C LEU A 782 -4.44 3.19 -14.42
N ALA A 783 -5.08 4.24 -14.97
CA ALA A 783 -6.51 4.25 -15.21
C ALA A 783 -6.89 3.60 -16.55
N VAL A 784 -7.81 2.65 -16.49
CA VAL A 784 -8.52 2.09 -17.65
C VAL A 784 -9.99 2.49 -17.48
N GLY A 785 -10.47 3.42 -18.32
CA GLY A 785 -11.76 4.07 -18.13
C GLY A 785 -12.76 3.79 -19.25
N ILE A 786 -14.03 3.55 -18.90
CA ILE A 786 -15.13 3.41 -19.86
C ILE A 786 -16.38 4.11 -19.34
N ARG A 787 -17.07 4.87 -20.19
CA ARG A 787 -18.32 5.56 -19.84
C ARG A 787 -19.30 5.48 -21.00
N LEU A 788 -20.59 5.49 -20.67
CA LEU A 788 -21.66 5.64 -21.64
C LEU A 788 -21.86 7.12 -22.00
N ASP A 789 -22.53 7.37 -23.12
CA ASP A 789 -23.01 8.69 -23.49
C ASP A 789 -24.25 9.05 -22.66
N GLU A 790 -24.01 9.75 -21.54
CA GLU A 790 -25.03 10.08 -20.55
C GLU A 790 -25.58 11.51 -20.64
N TYR A 791 -26.89 11.63 -20.43
CA TYR A 791 -27.62 12.90 -20.45
C TYR A 791 -27.21 13.89 -19.34
N ARG A 792 -26.68 13.40 -18.22
CA ARG A 792 -26.37 14.21 -17.03
C ARG A 792 -25.25 15.22 -17.26
N TYR A 793 -24.36 14.96 -18.22
CA TYR A 793 -23.20 15.78 -18.53
C TYR A 793 -23.12 16.04 -20.04
N LYS A 794 -24.00 16.93 -20.54
CA LYS A 794 -24.00 17.34 -21.95
C LYS A 794 -22.60 17.74 -22.41
N GLY A 795 -22.12 17.10 -23.48
CA GLY A 795 -20.83 17.40 -24.12
C GLY A 795 -19.76 16.33 -23.97
N TYR A 796 -20.02 15.20 -23.29
CA TYR A 796 -19.07 14.09 -23.16
C TYR A 796 -19.61 12.81 -23.80
N PRO A 797 -19.20 12.45 -25.03
CA PRO A 797 -19.62 11.20 -25.66
C PRO A 797 -19.06 9.98 -24.91
N ALA A 798 -19.61 8.79 -25.20
CA ALA A 798 -19.10 7.52 -24.73
C ALA A 798 -17.60 7.36 -25.04
N THR A 799 -16.83 6.75 -24.13
CA THR A 799 -15.37 6.63 -24.27
C THR A 799 -15.01 5.77 -25.48
N SER A 800 -14.18 6.28 -26.40
CA SER A 800 -13.59 5.44 -27.44
C SER A 800 -12.44 4.58 -26.89
N ILE A 801 -12.00 3.59 -27.67
CA ILE A 801 -10.82 2.81 -27.30
C ILE A 801 -9.54 3.69 -27.26
N LEU A 802 -9.41 4.68 -28.14
CA LEU A 802 -8.26 5.59 -28.14
C LEU A 802 -8.21 6.43 -26.86
N ASN A 803 -9.34 6.94 -26.40
CA ASN A 803 -9.39 7.67 -25.13
C ASN A 803 -9.05 6.77 -23.94
N THR A 804 -9.48 5.51 -23.96
CA THR A 804 -9.11 4.52 -22.94
C THR A 804 -7.58 4.30 -22.89
N HIS A 805 -6.93 4.15 -24.05
CA HIS A 805 -5.47 4.05 -24.12
C HIS A 805 -4.76 5.35 -23.69
N PHE A 806 -5.29 6.52 -24.09
CA PHE A 806 -4.76 7.81 -23.67
C PHE A 806 -4.80 7.98 -22.14
N MET A 807 -5.88 7.57 -21.48
CA MET A 807 -5.96 7.61 -20.01
C MET A 807 -4.86 6.75 -19.35
N ALA A 808 -4.61 5.55 -19.86
CA ALA A 808 -3.52 4.71 -19.38
C ALA A 808 -2.14 5.37 -19.62
N GLN A 809 -1.96 5.98 -20.80
CA GLN A 809 -0.75 6.72 -21.16
C GLN A 809 -0.50 7.92 -20.24
N GLU A 810 -1.51 8.74 -19.96
CA GLU A 810 -1.43 9.87 -19.00
C GLU A 810 -1.13 9.37 -17.59
N SER A 811 -1.73 8.25 -17.20
CA SER A 811 -1.51 7.68 -15.88
C SER A 811 -0.06 7.21 -15.70
N ILE A 812 0.59 6.70 -16.75
CA ILE A 812 2.03 6.35 -16.70
C ILE A 812 2.87 7.60 -16.39
N MET A 813 2.52 8.74 -16.99
CA MET A 813 3.19 10.04 -16.81
C MET A 813 2.96 10.66 -15.43
N THR A 814 1.89 10.29 -14.74
CA THR A 814 1.64 10.65 -13.34
C THR A 814 2.21 9.63 -12.34
N GLY A 815 2.99 8.64 -12.82
CA GLY A 815 3.64 7.62 -12.00
C GLY A 815 2.74 6.44 -11.63
N GLY A 816 1.59 6.29 -12.28
CA GLY A 816 0.66 5.19 -12.05
C GLY A 816 1.25 3.84 -12.47
N ARG A 817 1.27 2.89 -11.53
CA ARG A 817 1.58 1.46 -11.76
C ARG A 817 0.48 0.53 -11.25
N ARG A 818 -0.38 1.05 -10.37
CA ARG A 818 -1.55 0.35 -9.84
C ARG A 818 -2.72 0.44 -10.80
N VAL A 819 -3.07 -0.64 -11.47
CA VAL A 819 -4.15 -0.63 -12.46
C VAL A 819 -5.52 -0.47 -11.81
N SER A 820 -6.37 0.40 -12.37
CA SER A 820 -7.77 0.60 -11.94
C SER A 820 -8.70 0.63 -13.13
N LEU A 821 -9.73 -0.23 -13.14
CA LEU A 821 -10.89 -0.10 -14.01
C LEU A 821 -11.98 0.71 -13.32
N SER A 822 -12.49 1.76 -13.98
CA SER A 822 -13.61 2.57 -13.46
C SER A 822 -14.34 3.31 -14.58
N VAL A 823 -15.40 4.02 -14.21
CA VAL A 823 -15.93 5.11 -15.04
C VAL A 823 -15.03 6.33 -14.85
N PRO A 824 -14.59 7.03 -15.90
CA PRO A 824 -13.76 8.24 -15.81
C PRO A 824 -14.55 9.48 -15.35
N MET A 825 -15.35 9.33 -14.30
CA MET A 825 -16.22 10.37 -13.75
C MET A 825 -16.22 10.29 -12.22
N SER A 826 -15.96 11.42 -11.55
CA SER A 826 -15.91 11.46 -10.08
C SER A 826 -17.24 11.02 -9.47
N GLY A 827 -17.17 10.14 -8.47
CA GLY A 827 -18.32 9.57 -7.77
C GLY A 827 -19.07 8.45 -8.52
N GLU A 828 -18.65 8.09 -9.74
CA GLU A 828 -19.26 7.03 -10.55
C GLU A 828 -18.34 5.80 -10.62
N SER A 829 -18.89 4.64 -10.97
CA SER A 829 -18.14 3.38 -11.04
C SER A 829 -18.68 2.44 -12.09
N PHE A 830 -17.88 1.44 -12.46
CA PHE A 830 -18.24 0.49 -13.51
C PHE A 830 -19.34 -0.44 -13.01
N GLY A 831 -20.50 -0.43 -13.66
CA GLY A 831 -21.64 -1.26 -13.30
C GLY A 831 -22.15 -2.14 -14.42
N MET A 832 -23.28 -2.79 -14.17
CA MET A 832 -23.98 -3.61 -15.18
C MET A 832 -24.44 -2.79 -16.39
N ASN A 833 -24.60 -1.46 -16.23
CA ASN A 833 -24.98 -0.57 -17.31
C ASN A 833 -23.85 -0.46 -18.35
N GLU A 834 -22.62 -0.16 -17.92
CA GLU A 834 -21.45 -0.07 -18.79
C GLU A 834 -21.12 -1.44 -19.41
N LEU A 835 -21.19 -2.51 -18.61
CA LEU A 835 -20.92 -3.86 -19.08
C LEU A 835 -21.84 -4.27 -20.25
N ASN A 836 -23.14 -4.00 -20.13
CA ASN A 836 -24.15 -4.47 -21.09
C ASN A 836 -24.41 -3.51 -22.25
N ASN A 837 -24.24 -2.20 -22.02
CA ASN A 837 -24.69 -1.18 -22.97
C ASN A 837 -23.56 -0.44 -23.67
N HIS A 838 -22.30 -0.67 -23.30
CA HIS A 838 -21.14 -0.15 -24.02
C HIS A 838 -20.58 -1.21 -24.98
N GLY A 839 -20.59 -0.93 -26.29
CA GLY A 839 -20.19 -1.91 -27.31
C GLY A 839 -18.71 -2.33 -27.28
N LEU A 840 -17.88 -1.58 -26.54
CA LEU A 840 -16.45 -1.86 -26.31
C LEU A 840 -16.14 -2.47 -24.93
N SER A 841 -17.14 -2.83 -24.12
CA SER A 841 -16.89 -3.31 -22.75
C SER A 841 -15.93 -4.51 -22.69
N GLY A 842 -16.10 -5.49 -23.58
CA GLY A 842 -15.19 -6.64 -23.68
C GLY A 842 -13.75 -6.26 -24.02
N GLU A 843 -13.55 -5.38 -25.00
CA GLU A 843 -12.21 -4.92 -25.42
C GLU A 843 -11.51 -4.12 -24.31
N VAL A 844 -12.25 -3.31 -23.55
CA VAL A 844 -11.70 -2.59 -22.40
C VAL A 844 -11.35 -3.52 -21.24
N ILE A 845 -12.14 -4.58 -21.01
CA ILE A 845 -11.82 -5.61 -19.99
C ILE A 845 -10.56 -6.38 -20.39
N ASP A 846 -10.39 -6.71 -21.67
CA ASP A 846 -9.16 -7.35 -22.17
C ASP A 846 -7.95 -6.42 -21.98
N LEU A 847 -8.09 -5.14 -22.32
CA LEU A 847 -7.06 -4.13 -22.08
C LEU A 847 -6.72 -3.97 -20.60
N PHE A 848 -7.72 -4.01 -19.72
CA PHE A 848 -7.53 -4.00 -18.28
C PHE A 848 -6.72 -5.22 -17.83
N GLY A 849 -7.01 -6.41 -18.36
CA GLY A 849 -6.21 -7.62 -18.14
C GLY A 849 -4.75 -7.47 -18.57
N TYR A 850 -4.50 -6.92 -19.77
CA TYR A 850 -3.12 -6.64 -20.22
C TYR A 850 -2.38 -5.70 -19.28
N TRP A 851 -3.04 -4.65 -18.80
CA TRP A 851 -2.41 -3.75 -17.85
C TRP A 851 -2.17 -4.39 -16.48
N ILE A 852 -3.01 -5.32 -16.02
CA ILE A 852 -2.75 -6.06 -14.77
C ILE A 852 -1.42 -6.83 -14.87
N GLU A 853 -1.15 -7.45 -16.01
CA GLU A 853 0.12 -8.16 -16.26
C GLU A 853 1.32 -7.21 -16.32
N LEU A 854 1.17 -6.05 -16.98
CA LEU A 854 2.29 -5.15 -17.28
C LEU A 854 2.54 -4.06 -16.22
N GLY A 855 1.50 -3.54 -15.59
CA GLY A 855 1.52 -2.26 -14.87
C GLY A 855 2.50 -2.23 -13.71
N SER A 856 2.58 -3.33 -12.95
CA SER A 856 3.48 -3.44 -11.78
C SER A 856 4.95 -3.70 -12.14
N ILE A 857 5.21 -4.19 -13.36
CA ILE A 857 6.55 -4.58 -13.82
C ILE A 857 7.04 -3.71 -14.99
N LEU A 858 6.34 -2.60 -15.29
CA LEU A 858 6.63 -1.72 -16.41
C LEU A 858 8.12 -1.28 -16.42
N HIS A 859 8.78 -1.44 -17.56
CA HIS A 859 10.19 -1.09 -17.72
C HIS A 859 10.36 0.42 -17.92
N GLU A 860 11.41 1.02 -17.34
CA GLU A 860 11.65 2.47 -17.43
C GLU A 860 11.92 2.94 -18.87
N ASP A 861 12.51 2.10 -19.73
CA ASP A 861 12.60 2.38 -21.19
C ASP A 861 11.22 2.55 -21.85
N ASP A 862 10.21 1.80 -21.41
CA ASP A 862 8.84 1.93 -21.94
C ASP A 862 8.20 3.23 -21.43
N VAL A 863 8.46 3.59 -20.17
CA VAL A 863 8.03 4.88 -19.58
C VAL A 863 8.68 6.05 -20.32
N ALA A 864 9.98 5.95 -20.64
CA ALA A 864 10.71 6.95 -21.41
C ALA A 864 10.17 7.07 -22.84
N TYR A 865 9.73 5.95 -23.45
CA TYR A 865 9.05 5.98 -24.75
C TYR A 865 7.71 6.72 -24.69
N VAL A 866 6.89 6.46 -23.66
CA VAL A 866 5.64 7.20 -23.42
C VAL A 866 5.91 8.69 -23.23
N ALA A 867 6.93 9.05 -22.43
CA ALA A 867 7.31 10.43 -22.17
C ALA A 867 7.79 11.17 -23.44
N ALA A 868 8.37 10.47 -24.42
CA ALA A 868 8.86 11.07 -25.65
C ALA A 868 7.73 11.58 -26.57
N VAL A 869 6.52 11.07 -26.39
CA VAL A 869 5.35 11.44 -27.21
C VAL A 869 4.25 12.13 -26.40
N THR A 870 4.48 12.40 -25.11
CA THR A 870 3.50 12.97 -24.19
C THR A 870 4.07 14.21 -23.51
N THR A 871 3.32 15.31 -23.50
CA THR A 871 3.78 16.59 -22.94
C THR A 871 2.87 17.07 -21.83
N LYS A 872 3.42 17.78 -20.83
CA LYS A 872 2.63 18.36 -19.74
C LYS A 872 1.80 19.52 -20.28
N THR A 873 0.49 19.50 -20.03
CA THR A 873 -0.41 20.59 -20.43
C THR A 873 -0.03 21.88 -19.67
N PRO A 874 0.17 23.01 -20.36
CA PRO A 874 0.56 24.27 -19.72
C PRO A 874 -0.41 24.71 -18.63
N GLY A 875 0.11 24.99 -17.42
CA GLY A 875 -0.68 25.44 -16.28
C GLY A 875 -1.57 24.37 -15.63
N SER A 876 -1.39 23.10 -16.01
CA SER A 876 -2.15 21.96 -15.50
C SER A 876 -1.22 20.90 -14.91
N ASN A 877 -1.80 20.00 -14.09
CA ASN A 877 -1.11 18.79 -13.60
C ASN A 877 -1.31 17.58 -14.53
N HIS A 878 -2.02 17.77 -15.65
CA HIS A 878 -2.30 16.73 -16.63
C HIS A 878 -1.36 16.80 -17.84
N TYR A 879 -1.45 15.78 -18.68
CA TYR A 879 -0.68 15.64 -19.90
C TYR A 879 -1.57 15.63 -21.14
N GLU A 880 -0.94 15.90 -22.28
CA GLU A 880 -1.54 15.91 -23.60
C GLU A 880 -0.63 15.22 -24.62
N THR A 881 -1.22 14.72 -25.70
CA THR A 881 -0.48 14.03 -26.77
C THR A 881 -1.21 14.08 -28.11
N ASP A 882 -0.43 14.11 -29.19
CA ASP A 882 -0.92 13.85 -30.55
C ASP A 882 -0.80 12.37 -30.94
N HIS A 883 -0.24 11.53 -30.07
CA HIS A 883 0.10 10.13 -30.33
C HIS A 883 -0.45 9.25 -29.20
N VAL A 884 -1.61 8.64 -29.45
CA VAL A 884 -2.16 7.65 -28.53
C VAL A 884 -1.43 6.33 -28.74
N LEU A 885 -0.77 5.84 -27.71
CA LEU A 885 -0.07 4.57 -27.72
C LEU A 885 -1.05 3.43 -27.46
N VAL A 886 -1.51 2.79 -28.54
CA VAL A 886 -2.43 1.65 -28.46
C VAL A 886 -1.64 0.39 -28.07
N LEU A 887 -1.95 -0.14 -26.90
CA LEU A 887 -1.39 -1.40 -26.38
C LEU A 887 -2.07 -2.60 -27.05
N GLY A 888 -1.28 -3.54 -27.55
CA GLY A 888 -1.76 -4.81 -28.07
C GLY A 888 -0.66 -5.87 -28.09
N LYS A 889 -0.88 -6.97 -28.80
CA LYS A 889 0.11 -8.03 -29.02
C LYS A 889 0.47 -8.18 -30.48
N ASN A 890 1.73 -8.48 -30.77
CA ASN A 890 2.19 -8.80 -32.12
C ASN A 890 1.97 -10.28 -32.48
N GLY A 891 2.36 -10.70 -33.69
CA GLY A 891 2.22 -12.09 -34.15
C GLY A 891 3.08 -13.12 -33.40
N SER A 892 4.00 -12.67 -32.54
CA SER A 892 4.82 -13.48 -31.63
C SER A 892 4.25 -13.51 -30.20
N ASP A 893 3.07 -12.95 -29.96
CA ASP A 893 2.43 -12.77 -28.65
C ASP A 893 3.16 -11.80 -27.69
N GLU A 894 4.07 -10.96 -28.20
CA GLU A 894 4.75 -9.93 -27.42
C GLU A 894 3.90 -8.66 -27.34
N TYR A 895 3.90 -7.99 -26.19
CA TYR A 895 3.23 -6.71 -26.01
C TYR A 895 3.93 -5.60 -26.80
N ILE A 896 3.13 -4.81 -27.52
CA ILE A 896 3.58 -3.71 -28.35
C ILE A 896 2.74 -2.44 -28.11
N PHE A 897 3.36 -1.28 -28.28
CA PHE A 897 2.64 -0.03 -28.54
C PHE A 897 2.59 0.24 -30.03
N THR A 898 1.39 0.54 -30.54
CA THR A 898 1.21 1.07 -31.90
C THR A 898 0.78 2.53 -31.79
N PRO A 899 1.65 3.50 -32.11
CA PRO A 899 1.29 4.91 -32.06
C PRO A 899 0.20 5.23 -33.08
N HIS A 900 -0.94 5.75 -32.59
CA HIS A 900 -2.03 6.26 -33.41
C HIS A 900 -2.02 7.79 -33.35
N HIS A 901 -1.92 8.42 -34.51
CA HIS A 901 -1.91 9.86 -34.66
C HIS A 901 -3.20 10.33 -35.32
N VAL A 902 -3.99 11.15 -34.62
CA VAL A 902 -5.12 11.86 -35.21
C VAL A 902 -4.57 13.07 -35.95
N MET A 903 -4.67 13.07 -37.28
CA MET A 903 -4.13 14.11 -38.13
C MET A 903 -4.90 15.43 -37.92
N SER A 904 -4.19 16.51 -37.57
CA SER A 904 -4.76 17.84 -37.36
C SER A 904 -4.79 18.67 -38.65
N ARG A 905 -5.73 19.64 -38.70
CA ARG A 905 -5.83 20.60 -39.81
C ARG A 905 -4.58 21.49 -39.88
N THR A 906 -4.07 21.72 -41.09
CA THR A 906 -2.89 22.58 -41.29
C THR A 906 -3.17 24.08 -41.11
N THR A 907 -4.45 24.46 -41.03
CA THR A 907 -4.92 25.85 -41.03
C THR A 907 -5.62 26.28 -39.74
N VAL A 908 -5.98 25.33 -38.89
CA VAL A 908 -6.68 25.55 -37.62
C VAL A 908 -6.12 24.55 -36.61
N ASP A 909 -5.86 25.00 -35.39
CA ASP A 909 -5.46 24.13 -34.30
C ASP A 909 -6.66 23.28 -33.83
N ASP A 910 -6.58 21.97 -34.03
CA ASP A 910 -7.58 20.99 -33.58
C ASP A 910 -7.36 20.53 -32.14
N GLY A 911 -6.25 20.93 -31.54
CA GLY A 911 -5.80 20.49 -30.21
C GLY A 911 -5.32 19.04 -30.18
N PRO A 912 -4.59 18.65 -29.11
CA PRO A 912 -4.19 17.27 -28.86
C PRO A 912 -5.29 16.47 -28.13
N PHE A 913 -5.04 15.19 -27.84
CA PHE A 913 -5.71 14.51 -26.73
C PHE A 913 -5.27 15.15 -25.42
N TYR A 914 -6.21 15.45 -24.52
CA TYR A 914 -5.90 16.05 -23.22
C TYR A 914 -6.96 15.70 -22.18
N MET A 915 -6.64 15.85 -20.90
CA MET A 915 -7.62 15.71 -19.82
C MET A 915 -8.50 16.96 -19.73
N ALA A 916 -9.76 16.85 -20.14
CA ALA A 916 -10.68 18.00 -20.20
C ALA A 916 -11.06 18.56 -18.82
N HIS A 917 -11.16 17.68 -17.84
CA HIS A 917 -11.38 18.02 -16.44
C HIS A 917 -10.80 16.88 -15.59
N GLN A 918 -10.21 17.21 -14.44
CA GLN A 918 -9.64 16.23 -13.50
C GLN A 918 -10.63 15.10 -13.16
N GLU A 919 -11.94 15.38 -13.23
CA GLU A 919 -13.02 14.47 -12.87
C GLU A 919 -13.90 13.98 -14.04
N LYS A 920 -13.55 14.27 -15.30
CA LYS A 920 -14.41 13.93 -16.47
C LYS A 920 -13.68 13.14 -17.58
N GLY A 921 -12.44 12.74 -17.33
CA GLY A 921 -11.64 11.92 -18.25
C GLY A 921 -11.02 12.71 -19.40
N GLY A 922 -10.48 11.96 -20.38
CA GLY A 922 -9.86 12.52 -21.57
C GLY A 922 -10.87 13.06 -22.57
N ALA A 923 -10.48 14.12 -23.27
CA ALA A 923 -11.12 14.62 -24.48
C ALA A 923 -10.26 14.28 -25.70
N GLU A 924 -10.95 14.00 -26.80
CA GLU A 924 -10.35 13.58 -28.06
C GLU A 924 -10.38 14.73 -29.06
N PRO A 925 -9.34 14.92 -29.87
CA PRO A 925 -9.39 15.86 -30.98
C PRO A 925 -10.40 15.38 -32.02
N MET A 926 -11.30 16.27 -32.41
CA MET A 926 -12.37 16.02 -33.39
C MET A 926 -12.50 17.23 -34.31
N GLN A 927 -12.58 17.01 -35.62
CA GLN A 927 -12.84 18.08 -36.58
C GLN A 927 -14.32 18.21 -36.88
N SER A 928 -14.98 19.23 -36.34
CA SER A 928 -16.35 19.57 -36.72
C SER A 928 -16.38 20.23 -38.11
N ILE A 929 -17.03 19.59 -39.08
CA ILE A 929 -17.17 20.04 -40.47
C ILE A 929 -18.57 19.73 -41.01
N THR A 930 -19.01 20.48 -42.03
CA THR A 930 -20.16 20.07 -42.83
C THR A 930 -19.70 19.11 -43.92
N SER A 931 -20.35 17.95 -44.10
CA SER A 931 -20.03 16.98 -45.15
C SER A 931 -19.96 17.65 -46.53
N GLY A 932 -18.95 17.31 -47.33
CA GLY A 932 -18.61 17.97 -48.59
C GLY A 932 -17.53 19.04 -48.44
N THR A 933 -17.19 19.43 -47.21
CA THR A 933 -16.07 20.33 -46.92
C THR A 933 -14.75 19.58 -47.08
N ALA A 934 -13.87 20.14 -47.92
CA ALA A 934 -12.50 19.66 -48.05
C ALA A 934 -11.65 20.30 -46.94
N ILE A 935 -10.90 19.47 -46.21
CA ILE A 935 -9.92 19.91 -45.22
C ILE A 935 -8.52 19.47 -45.61
N GLU A 936 -7.51 20.24 -45.23
CA GLU A 936 -6.11 19.87 -45.39
C GLU A 936 -5.55 19.41 -44.04
N VAL A 937 -5.03 18.19 -44.00
CA VAL A 937 -4.47 17.53 -42.81
C VAL A 937 -3.08 17.00 -43.11
N ASP A 938 -2.20 16.94 -42.12
CA ASP A 938 -0.81 16.49 -42.28
C ASP A 938 -0.64 15.02 -41.84
N ASN A 939 0.02 14.22 -42.67
CA ASN A 939 0.45 12.86 -42.32
C ASN A 939 1.95 12.89 -42.02
N PRO A 940 2.37 12.77 -40.75
CA PRO A 940 3.78 12.83 -40.39
C PRO A 940 4.58 11.58 -40.82
N TYR A 941 3.89 10.52 -41.25
CA TYR A 941 4.49 9.22 -41.54
C TYR A 941 4.57 8.90 -43.04
N ALA A 942 5.13 7.73 -43.35
CA ALA A 942 5.12 7.19 -44.70
C ALA A 942 3.69 7.00 -45.22
N ALA A 943 3.57 6.94 -46.55
CA ALA A 943 2.28 6.74 -47.20
C ALA A 943 1.63 5.43 -46.74
N GLN A 944 0.38 5.49 -46.32
CA GLN A 944 -0.36 4.37 -45.74
C GLN A 944 -1.86 4.47 -46.02
N GLU A 945 -2.59 3.40 -45.76
CA GLU A 945 -4.04 3.41 -45.79
C GLU A 945 -4.59 4.27 -44.65
N LEU A 946 -5.59 5.09 -44.94
CA LEU A 946 -6.19 5.99 -43.96
C LEU A 946 -7.22 5.25 -43.11
N GLN A 947 -7.12 5.41 -41.79
CA GLN A 947 -8.18 5.04 -40.85
C GLN A 947 -9.02 6.27 -40.50
N PHE A 948 -10.27 6.09 -40.10
CA PHE A 948 -11.10 7.20 -39.67
C PHE A 948 -12.25 6.83 -38.75
N VAL A 949 -12.70 7.83 -37.99
CA VAL A 949 -13.97 7.85 -37.27
C VAL A 949 -14.78 9.05 -37.77
N VAL A 950 -16.06 8.86 -38.07
CA VAL A 950 -17.01 9.92 -38.37
C VAL A 950 -18.19 9.80 -37.43
N ARG A 951 -18.53 10.86 -36.71
CA ARG A 951 -19.75 10.96 -35.92
C ARG A 951 -20.68 11.98 -36.58
N VAL A 952 -21.97 11.67 -36.70
CA VAL A 952 -22.95 12.69 -37.09
C VAL A 952 -23.36 13.46 -35.85
N HIS A 953 -23.29 14.80 -35.89
CA HIS A 953 -23.66 15.63 -34.75
C HIS A 953 -25.05 15.25 -34.22
N GLU A 954 -25.22 15.17 -32.90
CA GLU A 954 -26.47 14.71 -32.28
C GLU A 954 -27.65 15.64 -32.60
N ASP A 955 -27.39 16.94 -32.78
CA ASP A 955 -28.35 17.96 -33.17
C ASP A 955 -28.49 18.16 -34.69
N ALA A 956 -27.82 17.32 -35.49
CA ALA A 956 -27.91 17.39 -36.94
C ALA A 956 -29.34 17.10 -37.44
N SER A 957 -29.79 17.88 -38.41
CA SER A 957 -31.14 17.75 -39.00
C SER A 957 -31.30 16.59 -39.99
N GLY A 958 -30.24 15.84 -40.27
CA GLY A 958 -30.20 14.76 -41.26
C GLY A 958 -29.16 13.70 -40.93
N SER A 959 -29.13 12.63 -41.74
CA SER A 959 -28.18 11.51 -41.63
C SER A 959 -27.09 11.61 -42.70
N LEU A 960 -25.95 10.96 -42.48
CA LEU A 960 -24.90 10.78 -43.48
C LEU A 960 -25.22 9.53 -44.33
N VAL A 961 -25.59 9.72 -45.59
CA VAL A 961 -26.06 8.64 -46.49
C VAL A 961 -25.02 8.26 -47.53
N ASP A 962 -24.73 6.96 -47.63
CA ASP A 962 -23.70 6.37 -48.50
C ASP A 962 -22.37 7.14 -48.44
N PRO A 963 -21.74 7.23 -47.26
CA PRO A 963 -20.57 8.07 -47.07
C PRO A 963 -19.42 7.67 -47.99
N SER A 964 -18.72 8.68 -48.50
CA SER A 964 -17.48 8.48 -49.26
C SER A 964 -16.39 9.44 -48.83
N ILE A 965 -15.25 8.88 -48.41
CA ILE A 965 -14.05 9.63 -48.05
C ILE A 965 -13.16 9.73 -49.29
N GLN A 966 -12.85 10.96 -49.71
CA GLN A 966 -12.04 11.25 -50.89
C GLN A 966 -10.71 11.87 -50.47
N ILE A 967 -9.61 11.34 -51.00
CA ILE A 967 -8.26 11.90 -50.82
C ILE A 967 -7.82 12.47 -52.17
N ALA A 968 -7.65 13.79 -52.23
CA ALA A 968 -7.39 14.50 -53.49
C ALA A 968 -6.13 13.97 -54.19
N GLY A 969 -6.28 13.48 -55.42
CA GLY A 969 -5.16 12.97 -56.22
C GLY A 969 -4.65 11.58 -55.85
N ALA A 970 -5.20 10.92 -54.83
CA ALA A 970 -4.81 9.58 -54.41
C ALA A 970 -5.91 8.54 -54.65
N GLY A 971 -7.12 8.78 -54.14
CA GLY A 971 -8.19 7.80 -54.23
C GLY A 971 -9.43 8.09 -53.40
N SER A 972 -10.32 7.12 -53.31
CA SER A 972 -11.57 7.23 -52.54
C SER A 972 -11.97 5.90 -51.91
N LEU A 973 -12.74 6.01 -50.82
CA LEU A 973 -13.41 4.92 -50.15
C LEU A 973 -14.91 5.24 -50.11
N SER A 974 -15.76 4.27 -50.42
CA SER A 974 -17.22 4.39 -50.37
C SER A 974 -17.83 3.27 -49.56
N ILE A 975 -18.82 3.61 -48.74
CA ILE A 975 -19.54 2.71 -47.85
C ILE A 975 -21.03 2.82 -48.17
N THR A 976 -21.72 1.69 -48.30
CA THR A 976 -23.18 1.67 -48.46
C THR A 976 -23.85 1.61 -47.10
N GLY A 977 -24.71 2.59 -46.79
CA GLY A 977 -25.38 2.66 -45.49
C GLY A 977 -25.72 4.08 -45.06
N THR A 978 -26.42 4.19 -43.93
CA THR A 978 -26.83 5.46 -43.33
C THR A 978 -26.30 5.54 -41.91
N VAL A 979 -25.66 6.66 -41.56
CA VAL A 979 -25.24 6.99 -40.19
C VAL A 979 -26.15 8.11 -39.70
N ASN A 980 -26.94 7.85 -38.66
CA ASN A 980 -27.92 8.80 -38.11
C ASN A 980 -27.26 9.75 -37.09
N PRO A 981 -27.92 10.87 -36.72
CA PRO A 981 -27.45 11.74 -35.63
C PRO A 981 -27.07 10.96 -34.36
N GLY A 982 -25.88 11.23 -33.82
CA GLY A 982 -25.33 10.56 -32.64
C GLY A 982 -24.64 9.22 -32.92
N GLU A 983 -24.79 8.63 -34.10
CA GLU A 983 -24.12 7.38 -34.49
C GLU A 983 -22.69 7.63 -34.99
N PHE A 984 -21.86 6.58 -34.91
CA PHE A 984 -20.47 6.57 -35.35
C PHE A 984 -20.29 5.67 -36.56
N LEU A 985 -19.40 6.07 -37.47
CA LEU A 985 -18.85 5.25 -38.54
C LEU A 985 -17.35 5.12 -38.30
N GLN A 986 -16.86 3.88 -38.15
CA GLN A 986 -15.46 3.58 -37.93
C GLN A 986 -14.89 2.73 -39.07
N TYR A 987 -13.70 3.08 -39.53
CA TYR A 987 -12.91 2.29 -40.47
C TYR A 987 -11.46 2.18 -40.00
N THR A 988 -11.02 0.95 -39.74
CA THR A 988 -9.65 0.63 -39.28
C THR A 988 -8.83 -0.09 -40.36
N GLY A 989 -9.29 -0.08 -41.61
CA GLY A 989 -8.69 -0.82 -42.74
C GLY A 989 -9.47 -2.08 -43.15
N GLY A 990 -9.17 -2.61 -44.35
CA GLY A 990 -9.73 -3.87 -44.84
C GLY A 990 -10.92 -3.72 -45.80
N THR A 991 -11.93 -4.61 -45.66
CA THR A 991 -13.06 -4.71 -46.61
C THR A 991 -14.41 -4.31 -46.00
N THR A 992 -14.45 -3.93 -44.73
CA THR A 992 -15.67 -3.58 -43.98
C THR A 992 -15.43 -2.37 -43.10
N ALA A 993 -16.48 -1.59 -42.87
CA ALA A 993 -16.53 -0.53 -41.85
C ALA A 993 -17.57 -0.93 -40.79
N LYS A 994 -17.57 -0.26 -39.64
CA LYS A 994 -18.58 -0.45 -38.59
C LYS A 994 -19.44 0.80 -38.45
N ILE A 995 -20.75 0.62 -38.42
CA ILE A 995 -21.68 1.66 -37.98
C ILE A 995 -22.12 1.29 -36.57
N CYS A 996 -21.93 2.20 -35.63
CA CYS A 996 -22.22 2.00 -34.21
C CYS A 996 -23.21 3.03 -33.69
N ASP A 997 -23.95 2.67 -32.63
CA ASP A 997 -24.73 3.64 -31.89
C ASP A 997 -23.82 4.58 -31.06
N LYS A 998 -24.43 5.51 -30.34
CA LYS A 998 -23.74 6.50 -29.50
C LYS A 998 -22.89 5.92 -28.36
N ASN A 999 -23.07 4.63 -28.03
CA ASN A 999 -22.34 3.88 -27.02
C ASN A 999 -21.45 2.78 -27.65
N TRP A 1000 -21.10 2.94 -28.92
CA TRP A 1000 -20.23 2.04 -29.68
C TRP A 1000 -20.80 0.62 -29.92
N ASN A 1001 -22.09 0.37 -29.68
CA ASN A 1001 -22.69 -0.92 -30.04
C ASN A 1001 -22.78 -1.03 -31.56
N THR A 1002 -22.26 -2.11 -32.14
CA THR A 1002 -22.27 -2.32 -33.59
C THR A 1002 -23.70 -2.53 -34.08
N LEU A 1003 -24.17 -1.63 -34.95
CA LEU A 1003 -25.47 -1.69 -35.61
C LEU A 1003 -25.39 -2.44 -36.94
N SER A 1004 -24.30 -2.23 -37.70
CA SER A 1004 -24.04 -2.94 -38.95
C SER A 1004 -22.57 -2.89 -39.36
N GLU A 1005 -22.16 -3.82 -40.24
CA GLU A 1005 -20.80 -3.90 -40.79
C GLU A 1005 -20.82 -3.82 -42.32
N PRO A 1006 -21.08 -2.63 -42.91
CA PRO A 1006 -21.18 -2.49 -44.36
C PRO A 1006 -19.85 -2.77 -45.06
N THR A 1007 -19.94 -3.33 -46.27
CA THR A 1007 -18.79 -3.55 -47.14
C THR A 1007 -18.25 -2.22 -47.65
N VAL A 1008 -16.93 -2.15 -47.72
CA VAL A 1008 -16.16 -1.01 -48.22
C VAL A 1008 -15.74 -1.26 -49.66
N THR A 1009 -15.93 -0.27 -50.52
CA THR A 1009 -15.32 -0.25 -51.85
C THR A 1009 -14.26 0.85 -51.91
N GLN A 1010 -13.01 0.46 -52.15
CA GLN A 1010 -11.88 1.39 -52.21
C GLN A 1010 -11.21 1.42 -53.58
N SER A 1011 -10.67 2.59 -53.94
CA SER A 1011 -9.90 2.81 -55.16
C SER A 1011 -8.72 3.73 -54.85
N GLY A 1012 -7.51 3.17 -54.68
CA GLY A 1012 -6.29 3.96 -54.42
C GLY A 1012 -6.29 4.70 -53.08
N PHE A 1013 -6.96 4.16 -52.07
CA PHE A 1013 -7.25 4.87 -50.81
C PHE A 1013 -6.05 4.89 -49.86
N HIS A 1014 -5.06 5.74 -50.14
CA HIS A 1014 -3.87 5.94 -49.31
C HIS A 1014 -3.61 7.43 -49.14
N VAL A 1015 -3.20 7.85 -47.94
CA VAL A 1015 -2.66 9.19 -47.69
C VAL A 1015 -1.16 9.19 -47.97
N ALA A 1016 -0.65 10.24 -48.63
CA ALA A 1016 0.77 10.44 -48.81
C ALA A 1016 1.42 10.99 -47.53
N ALA A 1017 2.74 10.98 -47.43
CA ALA A 1017 3.44 11.74 -46.40
C ALA A 1017 3.27 13.25 -46.63
N GLY A 1018 3.11 14.03 -45.57
CA GLY A 1018 2.86 15.48 -45.61
C GLY A 1018 1.38 15.85 -45.75
N ASN A 1019 1.11 17.05 -46.27
CA ASN A 1019 -0.25 17.57 -46.41
C ASN A 1019 -1.10 16.75 -47.41
N ASN A 1020 -2.31 16.40 -47.00
CA ASN A 1020 -3.33 15.72 -47.79
C ASN A 1020 -4.64 16.50 -47.71
N THR A 1021 -5.35 16.63 -48.84
CA THR A 1021 -6.72 17.18 -48.85
C THR A 1021 -7.74 16.05 -48.80
N ILE A 1022 -8.56 16.03 -47.74
CA ILE A 1022 -9.56 14.99 -47.49
C ILE A 1022 -10.96 15.62 -47.50
N THR A 1023 -11.92 14.95 -48.13
CA THR A 1023 -13.33 15.35 -48.16
C THR A 1023 -14.22 14.16 -47.80
N ALA A 1024 -15.01 14.28 -46.73
CA ALA A 1024 -16.09 13.35 -46.41
C ALA A 1024 -17.38 13.78 -47.12
N THR A 1025 -17.85 12.99 -48.09
CA THR A 1025 -19.02 13.28 -48.93
C THR A 1025 -20.17 12.29 -48.67
N GLN A 1026 -21.36 12.60 -49.18
CA GLN A 1026 -22.55 11.74 -49.08
C GLN A 1026 -23.44 11.87 -50.33
N SER A 1027 -24.40 10.95 -50.49
CA SER A 1027 -25.38 10.97 -51.59
C SER A 1027 -26.60 11.88 -51.32
N GLY A 1028 -26.87 12.23 -50.06
CA GLY A 1028 -28.12 12.83 -49.58
C GLY A 1028 -28.18 14.35 -49.32
N GLY A 1029 -27.11 15.11 -49.62
CA GLY A 1029 -27.04 16.56 -49.34
C GLY A 1029 -25.81 16.93 -48.49
N SER A 1030 -25.99 17.79 -47.48
CA SER A 1030 -24.94 18.15 -46.52
C SER A 1030 -25.43 17.95 -45.08
N VAL A 1031 -24.57 17.42 -44.20
CA VAL A 1031 -24.86 17.19 -42.78
C VAL A 1031 -23.63 17.55 -41.96
N ASP A 1032 -23.83 18.09 -40.76
CA ASP A 1032 -22.72 18.39 -39.86
C ASP A 1032 -22.20 17.09 -39.22
N ILE A 1033 -20.89 16.91 -39.27
CA ILE A 1033 -20.17 15.73 -38.76
C ILE A 1033 -18.93 16.15 -37.96
N GLU A 1034 -18.49 15.26 -37.08
CA GLU A 1034 -17.19 15.29 -36.43
C GLU A 1034 -16.32 14.19 -37.04
N THR A 1035 -15.08 14.49 -37.40
CA THR A 1035 -14.16 13.51 -38.01
C THR A 1035 -12.84 13.38 -37.26
N GLN A 1036 -12.31 12.16 -37.23
CA GLN A 1036 -10.92 11.84 -36.93
C GLN A 1036 -10.32 11.11 -38.12
N TYR A 1037 -9.20 11.61 -38.64
CA TYR A 1037 -8.40 10.94 -39.67
C TYR A 1037 -7.14 10.41 -39.00
N ILE A 1038 -6.95 9.10 -39.04
CA ILE A 1038 -5.97 8.41 -38.19
C ILE A 1038 -4.93 7.71 -39.07
N VAL A 1039 -3.67 7.90 -38.69
CA VAL A 1039 -2.51 7.20 -39.26
C VAL A 1039 -1.69 6.56 -38.14
N THR A 1040 -0.94 5.52 -38.46
CA THR A 1040 -0.14 4.77 -37.48
C THR A 1040 1.34 4.84 -37.78
N ASP A 1041 2.17 4.80 -36.73
CA ASP A 1041 3.63 4.62 -36.85
C ASP A 1041 4.05 3.16 -36.65
N ALA A 1042 5.35 2.89 -36.83
CA ALA A 1042 5.96 1.61 -36.51
C ALA A 1042 5.70 1.21 -35.06
N ALA A 1043 5.28 -0.04 -34.86
CA ALA A 1043 5.08 -0.60 -33.54
C ALA A 1043 6.38 -0.66 -32.73
N TYR A 1044 6.27 -0.30 -31.46
CA TYR A 1044 7.33 -0.39 -30.46
C TYR A 1044 7.11 -1.66 -29.62
N VAL A 1045 8.10 -2.55 -29.60
CA VAL A 1045 8.08 -3.76 -28.74
C VAL A 1045 8.50 -3.36 -27.34
N LEU A 1046 7.63 -3.59 -26.36
CA LEU A 1046 7.88 -3.20 -24.98
C LEU A 1046 9.08 -3.96 -24.42
N LYS A 1047 9.94 -3.26 -23.69
CA LYS A 1047 11.00 -3.85 -22.87
C LYS A 1047 10.45 -4.60 -21.67
N THR A 1048 9.24 -4.29 -21.24
CA THR A 1048 8.52 -5.04 -20.19
C THR A 1048 8.34 -6.52 -20.54
N ASN A 1049 8.33 -6.89 -21.83
CA ASN A 1049 8.32 -8.30 -22.23
C ASN A 1049 9.49 -9.11 -21.65
N ASP A 1050 10.65 -8.47 -21.37
CA ASP A 1050 11.82 -9.13 -20.77
C ASP A 1050 11.61 -9.49 -19.28
N ARG A 1051 10.50 -9.04 -18.67
CA ARG A 1051 10.14 -9.24 -17.25
C ARG A 1051 8.93 -10.15 -17.05
N LEU A 1052 8.26 -10.57 -18.13
CA LEU A 1052 7.20 -11.58 -18.15
C LEU A 1052 7.82 -12.99 -18.23
#